data_AF-A0A3B0VV18-F1
#
_entry.id   AF-A0A3B0VV18-F1
#
_cell.length_a   1.000
_cell.length_b   1.000
_cell.length_c   1.000
_cell.angle_alpha   90.00
_cell.angle_beta   90.00
_cell.angle_gamma   90.00
#
_symmetry.space_group_name_H-M   'P 1'
#
loop_
_entity.id
_entity.type
_entity.pdbx_description
1 polymer ?
#
loop_
_entity_poly.entity_id
_entity_poly.type
_entity_poly.pdbx_seq_one_letter_code
_entity_poly.pdbx_strand_id
1 'polypeptide(L)'
;MAIVSVWRVIHLIMLALFVVGCTRQNPSHSDTQQVSTDVVRITFAGFAEGEQRYTSLIAEFNQQHANIEVQFVPVSSATYQQGDFSSYLDELVTKGDTFIVNRMQLDGNAIRFLDLSPLMNGDEQFAADDFWPGALEGCATADNSFGLPINLGFSMIFYDKNAFVDADIDPPSLDWTWDDFLATAQPLTQQEAGETGRFGFANTQNSGLLFYPLLAADDLANGSPDVVQFESILNEYIALHEAGVMPVPDASRPAWQQRDQMEDLVLQGKVAMWTDWQGFLNGRQFSLGELADVQMVPFPAIGDNTKTTPVSILLCGAVSAGTAYPQAAWEWLQFLSMNLNDDVYGRIPARRSLTEGNPVWQSQIEPDMPLGYALRHAYYPPIWFDKTAVDTLITQTIAGELAVADVLTELEIASPVIAPLLQATPLPVATAAPPLAQETAVIRYFVDFRTHGDIVRVQNLADQFNASQDGVQVSISSNVQAAVSFSLGTVASQYDCFSWGPLSSGNTAHLYALTPLLATESIPIDAFDEHLRSQFVQNGIQFGIPANSIPTIITLNKDYWEAIGADLPAADWTVADLMAYAGAVAGEQDGRPVYGFTTLQGEEGSVGLLLADNVKPYSVSDNTVSLFFDSPETITAVTQLVDLANNQTIFPAFDLGSHSLNLDNWERRRQLIITGQVAMWTTIAGLEEEVSFERMLMPLPQDIIDFAPPISTGYYISKRLDNPTACWAWLSFLSAQETAVIGVPARASIAESSAWQNSVGRREAAIYTTSLARQLNSPLTLDTLLLTTPLQSWWNDVLAEAFAGGDVVGLLQEAQRKGTVYAVCVNNAVLLDREMMTACAWEADPEYKTFEELAQELGG
;
A
#
# COMPACT_ATOMS: atom_id res chain seq x y z
N MET A 1 -44.76 -14.88 -62.87
CA MET A 1 -44.09 -15.96 -63.64
C MET A 1 -43.37 -16.84 -62.62
N ALA A 2 -43.25 -18.16 -62.67
CA ALA A 2 -43.98 -19.27 -63.30
C ALA A 2 -43.01 -20.48 -63.30
N ILE A 3 -43.52 -21.71 -63.09
CA ILE A 3 -42.90 -23.01 -63.48
C ILE A 3 -41.62 -23.45 -62.69
N VAL A 4 -41.42 -24.71 -62.27
CA VAL A 4 -42.33 -25.88 -62.04
C VAL A 4 -41.57 -27.01 -61.28
N SER A 5 -42.25 -27.94 -60.57
CA SER A 5 -41.94 -29.38 -60.68
C SER A 5 -41.46 -30.20 -59.44
N VAL A 6 -42.16 -30.33 -58.31
CA VAL A 6 -42.99 -31.50 -57.85
C VAL A 6 -42.76 -32.90 -58.47
N TRP A 7 -42.70 -33.97 -57.64
CA TRP A 7 -43.21 -35.39 -57.75
C TRP A 7 -42.24 -36.40 -57.06
N ARG A 8 -42.55 -37.44 -56.24
CA ARG A 8 -43.67 -37.88 -55.32
C ARG A 8 -44.34 -39.27 -55.61
N VAL A 9 -44.17 -40.24 -54.69
CA VAL A 9 -44.92 -41.52 -54.46
C VAL A 9 -44.55 -42.77 -55.33
N ILE A 10 -44.93 -43.98 -54.82
CA ILE A 10 -44.96 -45.36 -55.42
C ILE A 10 -43.69 -46.22 -55.08
N HIS A 11 -43.73 -47.42 -54.46
CA HIS A 11 -44.82 -48.29 -53.92
C HIS A 11 -44.33 -49.51 -53.05
N LEU A 12 -45.27 -50.20 -52.37
CA LEU A 12 -45.35 -51.66 -52.02
C LEU A 12 -44.44 -52.36 -50.94
N ILE A 13 -45.14 -52.95 -49.94
CA ILE A 13 -45.02 -54.33 -49.38
C ILE A 13 -44.00 -54.73 -48.26
N MET A 14 -44.59 -55.08 -47.10
CA MET A 14 -44.32 -56.14 -46.09
C MET A 14 -42.91 -56.69 -45.79
N LEU A 15 -42.41 -56.44 -44.56
CA LEU A 15 -42.25 -57.38 -43.42
C LEU A 15 -41.81 -56.54 -42.19
N ALA A 16 -42.51 -56.48 -41.05
CA ALA A 16 -42.47 -57.40 -39.88
C ALA A 16 -41.05 -57.60 -39.29
N LEU A 17 -40.75 -57.39 -38.00
CA LEU A 17 -41.48 -56.92 -36.79
C LEU A 17 -40.62 -55.81 -36.12
N PHE A 18 -40.87 -55.14 -34.98
CA PHE A 18 -41.74 -55.24 -33.77
C PHE A 18 -42.28 -53.80 -33.42
N VAL A 19 -43.21 -53.45 -32.51
CA VAL A 19 -43.87 -54.02 -31.29
C VAL A 19 -43.01 -53.88 -30.01
N VAL A 20 -43.10 -52.85 -29.14
CA VAL A 20 -44.22 -52.13 -28.48
C VAL A 20 -43.73 -50.69 -28.13
N GLY A 21 -44.49 -49.61 -27.93
CA GLY A 21 -45.94 -49.33 -28.01
C GLY A 21 -46.26 -47.91 -27.49
N CYS A 22 -47.48 -47.42 -27.72
CA CYS A 22 -47.92 -46.06 -27.32
C CYS A 22 -48.30 -46.00 -25.80
N THR A 23 -48.55 -44.86 -25.12
CA THR A 23 -49.38 -43.70 -25.52
C THR A 23 -49.23 -42.41 -24.67
N ARG A 24 -49.37 -41.26 -25.35
CA ARG A 24 -50.20 -40.06 -25.03
C ARG A 24 -49.77 -38.95 -24.03
N GLN A 25 -50.18 -37.75 -24.48
CA GLN A 25 -50.55 -36.51 -23.76
C GLN A 25 -49.45 -35.50 -23.40
N ASN A 26 -49.53 -34.34 -24.07
CA ASN A 26 -48.82 -33.09 -23.73
C ASN A 26 -49.28 -32.58 -22.35
N PRO A 27 -48.43 -31.77 -21.71
CA PRO A 27 -48.75 -30.36 -21.59
C PRO A 27 -47.73 -29.45 -22.28
N SER A 28 -48.12 -28.21 -22.52
CA SER A 28 -47.21 -27.15 -23.00
C SER A 28 -46.27 -26.71 -21.88
N HIS A 29 -44.96 -26.80 -22.11
CA HIS A 29 -43.99 -26.00 -21.38
C HIS A 29 -43.57 -24.79 -22.21
N SER A 30 -43.33 -23.68 -21.51
CA SER A 30 -42.81 -22.43 -22.04
C SER A 30 -41.37 -22.56 -22.53
N ASP A 31 -40.98 -21.73 -23.49
CA ASP A 31 -39.58 -21.45 -23.81
C ASP A 31 -38.88 -20.78 -22.61
N THR A 32 -38.35 -21.59 -21.68
CA THR A 32 -37.12 -21.20 -20.99
C THR A 32 -35.98 -21.33 -21.99
N GLN A 33 -35.40 -20.21 -22.39
CA GLN A 33 -34.19 -20.19 -23.20
C GLN A 33 -33.10 -20.99 -22.48
N GLN A 34 -32.57 -22.03 -23.14
CA GLN A 34 -31.26 -22.53 -22.77
C GLN A 34 -30.25 -21.43 -23.10
N VAL A 35 -29.62 -20.86 -22.08
CA VAL A 35 -28.42 -20.04 -22.27
C VAL A 35 -27.34 -20.94 -22.88
N SER A 36 -26.58 -20.38 -23.83
CA SER A 36 -25.52 -21.10 -24.55
C SER A 36 -24.48 -21.66 -23.59
N THR A 37 -23.94 -22.84 -23.88
CA THR A 37 -22.95 -23.54 -23.03
C THR A 37 -21.52 -23.07 -23.24
N ASP A 38 -21.27 -22.25 -24.26
CA ASP A 38 -19.95 -22.06 -24.86
C ASP A 38 -19.33 -20.73 -24.39
N VAL A 39 -19.19 -20.56 -23.07
CA VAL A 39 -18.44 -19.46 -22.44
C VAL A 39 -16.98 -19.89 -22.28
N VAL A 40 -16.06 -19.08 -22.78
CA VAL A 40 -14.61 -19.29 -22.63
C VAL A 40 -14.19 -18.86 -21.22
N ARG A 41 -13.54 -19.74 -20.46
CA ARG A 41 -12.98 -19.39 -19.14
C ARG A 41 -11.48 -19.21 -19.22
N ILE A 42 -10.95 -18.15 -18.62
CA ILE A 42 -9.51 -17.92 -18.46
C ILE A 42 -9.15 -17.58 -17.02
N THR A 43 -7.97 -18.01 -16.57
CA THR A 43 -7.43 -17.56 -15.28
C THR A 43 -6.55 -16.33 -15.44
N PHE A 44 -6.64 -15.42 -14.47
CA PHE A 44 -5.74 -14.27 -14.34
C PHE A 44 -5.03 -14.33 -12.99
N ALA A 45 -3.72 -14.55 -13.00
CA ALA A 45 -2.90 -14.70 -11.80
C ALA A 45 -2.25 -13.37 -11.37
N GLY A 46 -2.21 -13.13 -10.07
CA GLY A 46 -1.60 -11.93 -9.49
C GLY A 46 -1.42 -12.04 -7.98
N PHE A 47 -0.65 -11.14 -7.39
CA PHE A 47 -0.43 -11.10 -5.94
C PHE A 47 -1.76 -10.97 -5.19
N ALA A 48 -1.94 -11.75 -4.12
CA ALA A 48 -3.18 -11.80 -3.34
C ALA A 48 -3.58 -10.42 -2.78
N GLU A 49 -2.59 -9.62 -2.42
CA GLU A 49 -2.70 -8.23 -1.97
C GLU A 49 -3.38 -7.31 -3.01
N GLY A 50 -3.35 -7.68 -4.30
CA GLY A 50 -4.03 -6.96 -5.39
C GLY A 50 -5.46 -7.43 -5.69
N GLU A 51 -5.96 -8.48 -5.03
CA GLU A 51 -7.20 -9.18 -5.42
C GLU A 51 -8.44 -8.25 -5.48
N GLN A 52 -8.54 -7.24 -4.60
CA GLN A 52 -9.61 -6.24 -4.57
C GLN A 52 -9.86 -5.57 -5.92
N ARG A 53 -8.75 -5.15 -6.51
CA ARG A 53 -8.67 -4.32 -7.70
C ARG A 53 -8.94 -5.14 -8.94
N TYR A 54 -8.27 -6.28 -9.04
CA TYR A 54 -8.47 -7.23 -10.14
C TYR A 54 -9.87 -7.83 -10.13
N THR A 55 -10.43 -8.21 -8.97
CA THR A 55 -11.80 -8.76 -8.88
C THR A 55 -12.86 -7.76 -9.34
N SER A 56 -12.67 -6.47 -9.06
CA SER A 56 -13.58 -5.42 -9.50
C SER A 56 -13.53 -5.24 -11.03
N LEU A 57 -12.32 -5.20 -11.61
CA LEU A 57 -12.10 -5.14 -13.06
C LEU A 57 -12.60 -6.40 -13.79
N ILE A 58 -12.42 -7.58 -13.20
CA ILE A 58 -12.94 -8.86 -13.69
C ILE A 58 -14.47 -8.85 -13.74
N ALA A 59 -15.13 -8.32 -12.70
CA ALA A 59 -16.59 -8.24 -12.66
C ALA A 59 -17.15 -7.32 -13.76
N GLU A 60 -16.49 -6.19 -14.03
CA GLU A 60 -16.83 -5.30 -15.13
C GLU A 60 -16.59 -5.95 -16.50
N PHE A 61 -15.42 -6.53 -16.73
CA PHE A 61 -15.10 -7.21 -17.99
C PHE A 61 -16.06 -8.36 -18.28
N ASN A 62 -16.36 -9.22 -17.29
CA ASN A 62 -17.32 -10.32 -17.41
C ASN A 62 -18.77 -9.82 -17.67
N GLN A 63 -19.09 -8.57 -17.31
CA GLN A 63 -20.37 -7.93 -17.66
C GLN A 63 -20.39 -7.41 -19.11
N GLN A 64 -19.24 -6.97 -19.63
CA GLN A 64 -19.10 -6.44 -21.00
C GLN A 64 -18.90 -7.56 -22.04
N HIS A 65 -18.11 -8.60 -21.73
CA HIS A 65 -17.75 -9.72 -22.61
C HIS A 65 -18.52 -10.99 -22.24
N ALA A 66 -19.82 -11.06 -22.56
CA ALA A 66 -20.71 -12.18 -22.18
C ALA A 66 -20.33 -13.59 -22.73
N ASN A 67 -19.26 -13.69 -23.52
CA ASN A 67 -18.65 -14.91 -24.03
C ASN A 67 -17.35 -15.31 -23.32
N ILE A 68 -16.84 -14.51 -22.38
CA ILE A 68 -15.61 -14.74 -21.62
C ILE A 68 -15.92 -14.64 -20.12
N GLU A 69 -15.32 -15.50 -19.31
CA GLU A 69 -15.35 -15.45 -17.85
C GLU A 69 -13.91 -15.51 -17.32
N VAL A 70 -13.40 -14.38 -16.83
CA VAL A 70 -12.10 -14.30 -16.16
C VAL A 70 -12.27 -14.69 -14.69
N GLN A 71 -11.32 -15.47 -14.17
CA GLN A 71 -11.25 -15.88 -12.76
C GLN A 71 -9.89 -15.47 -12.17
N PHE A 72 -9.89 -14.74 -11.04
CA PHE A 72 -8.65 -14.40 -10.34
C PHE A 72 -8.03 -15.63 -9.67
N VAL A 73 -6.70 -15.73 -9.68
CA VAL A 73 -5.96 -16.77 -8.96
C VAL A 73 -4.80 -16.14 -8.16
N PRO A 74 -4.85 -16.14 -6.82
CA PRO A 74 -3.80 -15.53 -6.00
C PRO A 74 -2.46 -16.27 -6.12
N VAL A 75 -1.37 -15.52 -6.19
CA VAL A 75 0.01 -15.98 -5.99
C VAL A 75 0.65 -15.27 -4.80
N SER A 76 1.66 -15.89 -4.19
CA SER A 76 2.36 -15.29 -3.05
C SER A 76 3.38 -14.24 -3.48
N SER A 77 3.42 -13.11 -2.79
CA SER A 77 4.49 -12.11 -2.90
C SER A 77 5.83 -12.60 -2.32
N ALA A 78 5.82 -13.54 -1.38
CA ALA A 78 7.01 -13.97 -0.64
C ALA A 78 8.13 -14.51 -1.54
N THR A 79 7.81 -15.30 -2.57
CA THR A 79 8.77 -15.84 -3.55
C THR A 79 9.46 -14.71 -4.33
N TYR A 80 8.69 -13.69 -4.72
CA TYR A 80 9.18 -12.50 -5.42
C TYR A 80 10.03 -11.61 -4.49
N GLN A 81 9.59 -11.38 -3.25
CA GLN A 81 10.33 -10.64 -2.22
C GLN A 81 11.68 -11.30 -1.86
N GLN A 82 11.75 -12.64 -1.89
CA GLN A 82 12.98 -13.40 -1.68
C GLN A 82 13.92 -13.42 -2.90
N GLY A 83 13.52 -12.81 -4.03
CA GLY A 83 14.33 -12.70 -5.24
C GLY A 83 14.33 -13.94 -6.14
N ASP A 84 13.54 -14.99 -5.85
CA ASP A 84 13.41 -16.16 -6.74
C ASP A 84 12.41 -15.87 -7.87
N PHE A 85 12.88 -15.08 -8.85
CA PHE A 85 12.08 -14.66 -9.98
C PHE A 85 11.66 -15.83 -10.89
N SER A 86 12.45 -16.92 -10.97
CA SER A 86 12.07 -18.09 -11.76
C SER A 86 10.90 -18.85 -11.14
N SER A 87 10.95 -19.13 -9.82
CA SER A 87 9.84 -19.82 -9.14
C SER A 87 8.58 -18.96 -9.11
N TYR A 88 8.72 -17.63 -8.99
CA TYR A 88 7.61 -16.68 -9.12
C TYR A 88 6.96 -16.73 -10.52
N LEU A 89 7.75 -16.69 -11.59
CA LEU A 89 7.21 -16.83 -12.95
C LEU A 89 6.58 -18.21 -13.18
N ASP A 90 7.17 -19.29 -12.68
CA ASP A 90 6.59 -20.64 -12.78
C ASP A 90 5.25 -20.74 -12.04
N GLU A 91 5.09 -20.06 -10.89
CA GLU A 91 3.82 -19.97 -10.17
C GLU A 91 2.76 -19.22 -10.99
N LEU A 92 3.08 -18.03 -11.52
CA LEU A 92 2.19 -17.25 -12.39
C LEU A 92 1.74 -18.05 -13.63
N VAL A 93 2.70 -18.62 -14.35
CA VAL A 93 2.50 -19.25 -15.66
C VAL A 93 1.77 -20.59 -15.57
N THR A 94 1.88 -21.28 -14.41
CA THR A 94 1.12 -22.49 -14.13
C THR A 94 -0.31 -22.19 -13.65
N LYS A 95 -0.53 -21.08 -12.94
CA LYS A 95 -1.86 -20.70 -12.40
C LYS A 95 -2.72 -19.86 -13.35
N GLY A 96 -2.12 -19.01 -14.17
CA GLY A 96 -2.78 -18.01 -15.00
C GLY A 96 -2.66 -18.29 -16.51
N ASP A 97 -3.77 -18.24 -17.24
CA ASP A 97 -3.74 -17.94 -18.69
C ASP A 97 -3.14 -16.53 -18.93
N THR A 98 -3.37 -15.61 -18.00
CA THR A 98 -2.88 -14.21 -18.02
C THR A 98 -2.34 -13.79 -16.65
N PHE A 99 -1.48 -12.77 -16.61
CA PHE A 99 -0.92 -12.20 -15.37
C PHE A 99 -0.27 -10.83 -15.63
N ILE A 100 0.01 -10.05 -14.58
CA ILE A 100 0.88 -8.86 -14.65
C ILE A 100 2.29 -9.23 -14.16
N VAL A 101 3.30 -8.97 -14.98
CA VAL A 101 4.71 -9.12 -14.61
C VAL A 101 5.30 -7.74 -14.28
N ASN A 102 5.90 -7.61 -13.10
CA ASN A 102 6.78 -6.48 -12.79
C ASN A 102 8.17 -6.76 -13.37
N ARG A 103 8.68 -5.87 -14.22
CA ARG A 103 10.01 -5.99 -14.88
C ARG A 103 10.16 -7.33 -15.63
N MET A 104 9.52 -7.45 -16.79
CA MET A 104 9.65 -8.63 -17.66
C MET A 104 11.12 -8.92 -18.00
N GLN A 105 11.57 -10.14 -17.74
CA GLN A 105 12.89 -10.65 -18.10
C GLN A 105 12.74 -11.98 -18.86
N LEU A 106 13.34 -12.08 -20.04
CA LEU A 106 13.22 -13.20 -20.98
C LEU A 106 14.39 -14.18 -20.94
N ASP A 107 15.51 -13.86 -20.27
CA ASP A 107 16.63 -14.80 -20.15
C ASP A 107 16.16 -16.08 -19.43
N GLY A 108 16.41 -17.24 -20.05
CA GLY A 108 15.82 -18.53 -19.69
C GLY A 108 14.27 -18.62 -19.68
N ASN A 109 13.56 -17.49 -19.85
CA ASN A 109 12.16 -17.31 -19.51
C ASN A 109 11.22 -17.17 -20.72
N ALA A 110 11.72 -16.84 -21.91
CA ALA A 110 10.88 -16.58 -23.09
C ALA A 110 9.82 -17.67 -23.40
N ILE A 111 10.12 -18.93 -23.10
CA ILE A 111 9.20 -20.07 -23.23
C ILE A 111 7.93 -19.99 -22.35
N ARG A 112 7.93 -19.13 -21.33
CA ARG A 112 6.81 -18.94 -20.39
C ARG A 112 5.73 -18.00 -20.93
N PHE A 113 6.09 -17.12 -21.85
CA PHE A 113 5.20 -16.06 -22.36
C PHE A 113 4.79 -16.33 -23.81
N LEU A 114 3.53 -16.06 -24.14
CA LEU A 114 3.04 -16.12 -25.53
C LEU A 114 3.54 -14.90 -26.31
N ASP A 115 3.98 -15.10 -27.56
CA ASP A 115 4.17 -14.00 -28.51
C ASP A 115 2.80 -13.40 -28.90
N LEU A 116 2.61 -12.13 -28.54
CA LEU A 116 1.42 -11.32 -28.78
C LEU A 116 1.46 -10.62 -30.14
N SER A 117 2.60 -10.59 -30.85
CA SER A 117 2.69 -9.96 -32.18
C SER A 117 1.61 -10.44 -33.16
N PRO A 118 1.21 -11.73 -33.23
CA PRO A 118 0.13 -12.18 -34.12
C PRO A 118 -1.26 -11.68 -33.70
N LEU A 119 -1.47 -11.40 -32.42
CA LEU A 119 -2.72 -10.89 -31.86
C LEU A 119 -2.80 -9.37 -32.07
N MET A 120 -1.74 -8.64 -31.73
CA MET A 120 -1.60 -7.20 -31.97
C MET A 120 -1.72 -6.84 -33.46
N ASN A 121 -1.06 -7.57 -34.36
CA ASN A 121 -1.14 -7.33 -35.81
C ASN A 121 -2.44 -7.87 -36.44
N GLY A 122 -3.21 -8.70 -35.72
CA GLY A 122 -4.49 -9.24 -36.17
C GLY A 122 -5.70 -8.38 -35.79
N ASP A 123 -5.52 -7.41 -34.89
CA ASP A 123 -6.58 -6.61 -34.29
C ASP A 123 -6.62 -5.19 -34.86
N GLU A 124 -7.52 -4.93 -35.81
CA GLU A 124 -7.73 -3.60 -36.41
C GLU A 124 -8.22 -2.53 -35.39
N GLN A 125 -8.57 -2.92 -34.16
CA GLN A 125 -8.98 -1.99 -33.08
C GLN A 125 -7.84 -1.68 -32.10
N PHE A 126 -6.71 -2.39 -32.17
CA PHE A 126 -5.58 -2.15 -31.26
C PHE A 126 -4.90 -0.80 -31.57
N ALA A 127 -5.22 0.20 -30.77
CA ALA A 127 -4.62 1.54 -30.84
C ALA A 127 -3.17 1.52 -30.33
N ALA A 128 -2.23 1.04 -31.16
CA ALA A 128 -0.80 1.06 -30.86
C ALA A 128 -0.27 2.50 -30.68
N ASP A 129 -0.76 3.45 -31.47
CA ASP A 129 -0.41 4.88 -31.38
C ASP A 129 -0.85 5.54 -30.07
N ASP A 130 -1.78 4.95 -29.30
CA ASP A 130 -2.21 5.50 -28.01
C ASP A 130 -1.14 5.32 -26.91
N PHE A 131 -0.16 4.45 -27.09
CA PHE A 131 0.93 4.30 -26.13
C PHE A 131 1.92 5.47 -26.17
N TRP A 132 2.66 5.67 -25.07
CA TRP A 132 3.81 6.59 -25.05
C TRP A 132 4.93 6.10 -25.98
N PRO A 133 5.74 7.01 -26.58
CA PRO A 133 6.85 6.63 -27.44
C PRO A 133 7.76 5.60 -26.76
N GLY A 134 8.01 4.48 -27.44
CA GLY A 134 8.81 3.36 -26.93
C GLY A 134 8.15 2.46 -25.88
N ALA A 135 6.96 2.79 -25.35
CA ALA A 135 6.36 2.00 -24.27
C ALA A 135 6.11 0.53 -24.66
N LEU A 136 5.66 0.29 -25.90
CA LEU A 136 5.49 -1.06 -26.46
C LEU A 136 6.84 -1.80 -26.63
N GLU A 137 7.94 -1.09 -26.90
CA GLU A 137 9.29 -1.66 -27.02
C GLU A 137 9.73 -2.27 -25.67
N GLY A 138 9.32 -1.68 -24.55
CA GLY A 138 9.65 -2.14 -23.19
C GLY A 138 9.05 -3.49 -22.76
N CYS A 139 8.09 -4.04 -23.50
CA CYS A 139 7.55 -5.40 -23.28
C CYS A 139 7.79 -6.34 -24.49
N ALA A 140 8.74 -5.98 -25.37
CA ALA A 140 9.02 -6.67 -26.62
C ALA A 140 10.54 -6.90 -26.86
N THR A 141 10.85 -7.71 -27.87
CA THR A 141 12.16 -7.74 -28.54
C THR A 141 12.03 -7.13 -29.94
N ALA A 142 13.12 -7.08 -30.71
CA ALA A 142 13.11 -6.57 -32.08
C ALA A 142 12.13 -7.31 -33.03
N ASP A 143 11.80 -8.57 -32.74
CA ASP A 143 10.95 -9.43 -33.58
C ASP A 143 9.57 -9.76 -32.97
N ASN A 144 9.45 -9.88 -31.63
CA ASN A 144 8.29 -10.48 -30.95
C ASN A 144 7.85 -9.65 -29.74
N SER A 145 6.56 -9.64 -29.43
CA SER A 145 5.98 -8.92 -28.28
C SER A 145 5.54 -9.91 -27.22
N PHE A 146 6.00 -9.79 -25.96
CA PHE A 146 5.69 -10.78 -24.91
C PHE A 146 4.76 -10.24 -23.82
N GLY A 147 4.45 -8.94 -23.84
CA GLY A 147 3.48 -8.31 -22.95
C GLY A 147 2.96 -6.98 -23.48
N LEU A 148 1.87 -6.52 -22.88
CA LEU A 148 1.25 -5.23 -23.11
C LEU A 148 1.55 -4.29 -21.93
N PRO A 149 2.16 -3.11 -22.13
CA PRO A 149 2.41 -2.15 -21.05
C PRO A 149 1.13 -1.71 -20.35
N ILE A 150 1.18 -1.60 -19.03
CA ILE A 150 0.10 -1.06 -18.19
C ILE A 150 0.47 0.35 -17.69
N ASN A 151 1.64 0.48 -17.06
CA ASN A 151 2.13 1.74 -16.51
C ASN A 151 3.65 1.88 -16.57
N LEU A 152 4.10 3.11 -16.35
CA LEU A 152 5.47 3.59 -16.46
C LEU A 152 5.89 4.30 -15.16
N GLY A 153 7.15 4.15 -14.79
CA GLY A 153 7.84 4.95 -13.79
C GLY A 153 9.28 5.17 -14.20
N PHE A 154 9.79 6.37 -13.95
CA PHE A 154 11.07 6.88 -14.41
C PHE A 154 12.02 7.08 -13.24
N SER A 155 13.29 6.74 -13.42
CA SER A 155 14.32 7.36 -12.59
C SER A 155 14.67 8.72 -13.18
N MET A 156 14.70 9.72 -12.32
CA MET A 156 15.04 11.11 -12.62
C MET A 156 16.29 11.49 -11.82
N ILE A 157 16.97 12.57 -12.20
CA ILE A 157 17.97 13.20 -11.33
C ILE A 157 17.25 14.26 -10.52
N PHE A 158 17.10 14.00 -9.24
CA PHE A 158 16.63 14.95 -8.24
C PHE A 158 17.77 15.90 -7.88
N TYR A 159 17.45 17.11 -7.44
CA TYR A 159 18.45 18.07 -6.94
C TYR A 159 17.89 18.99 -5.86
N ASP A 160 18.76 19.42 -4.96
CA ASP A 160 18.51 20.56 -4.09
C ASP A 160 18.79 21.86 -4.84
N LYS A 161 17.75 22.66 -5.06
CA LYS A 161 17.82 23.98 -5.71
C LYS A 161 18.57 25.01 -4.85
N ASN A 162 18.66 24.82 -3.53
CA ASN A 162 19.46 25.70 -2.66
C ASN A 162 20.95 25.53 -2.95
N ALA A 163 21.46 24.29 -3.09
CA ALA A 163 22.84 24.02 -3.46
C ALA A 163 23.28 24.67 -4.81
N PHE A 164 22.36 24.80 -5.77
CA PHE A 164 22.61 25.54 -7.03
C PHE A 164 22.72 27.05 -6.80
N VAL A 165 21.85 27.62 -5.96
CA VAL A 165 21.89 29.04 -5.56
C VAL A 165 23.14 29.35 -4.73
N ASP A 166 23.54 28.46 -3.82
CA ASP A 166 24.79 28.54 -3.04
C ASP A 166 26.04 28.61 -3.94
N ALA A 167 26.00 27.90 -5.08
CA ALA A 167 27.11 27.77 -6.01
C ALA A 167 27.17 28.86 -7.10
N ASP A 168 26.14 29.71 -7.22
CA ASP A 168 25.96 30.69 -8.32
C ASP A 168 25.85 30.00 -9.71
N ILE A 169 25.06 28.92 -9.79
CA ILE A 169 24.89 28.06 -10.99
C ILE A 169 23.42 27.96 -11.40
N ASP A 170 23.15 28.11 -12.70
CA ASP A 170 21.81 27.91 -13.28
C ASP A 170 21.36 26.43 -13.15
N PRO A 171 20.08 26.14 -12.83
CA PRO A 171 19.56 24.78 -12.77
C PRO A 171 19.59 24.09 -14.14
N PRO A 172 19.66 22.75 -14.21
CA PRO A 172 19.84 22.05 -15.48
C PRO A 172 18.65 22.21 -16.43
N SER A 173 18.93 22.32 -17.73
CA SER A 173 17.88 22.23 -18.75
C SER A 173 17.44 20.77 -18.96
N LEU A 174 16.26 20.56 -19.54
CA LEU A 174 15.75 19.21 -19.79
C LEU A 174 16.54 18.48 -20.89
N ASP A 175 17.21 19.24 -21.75
CA ASP A 175 18.05 18.78 -22.87
C ASP A 175 19.57 18.81 -22.57
N TRP A 176 19.95 18.94 -21.29
CA TRP A 176 21.35 18.93 -20.85
C TRP A 176 22.12 17.66 -21.25
N THR A 177 23.42 17.80 -21.47
CA THR A 177 24.32 16.72 -21.91
C THR A 177 25.15 16.15 -20.77
N TRP A 178 25.84 15.05 -21.02
CA TRP A 178 26.81 14.46 -20.09
C TRP A 178 27.93 15.46 -19.71
N ASP A 179 28.43 16.24 -20.67
CA ASP A 179 29.41 17.31 -20.42
C ASP A 179 28.86 18.37 -19.45
N ASP A 180 27.59 18.75 -19.59
CA ASP A 180 26.90 19.67 -18.68
C ASP A 180 26.75 19.05 -17.28
N PHE A 181 26.34 17.78 -17.19
CA PHE A 181 26.25 17.05 -15.92
C PHE A 181 27.60 17.00 -15.18
N LEU A 182 28.71 16.72 -15.88
CA LEU A 182 30.06 16.78 -15.29
C LEU A 182 30.41 18.20 -14.83
N ALA A 183 30.09 19.22 -15.63
CA ALA A 183 30.34 20.62 -15.33
C ALA A 183 29.50 21.17 -14.16
N THR A 184 28.31 20.61 -13.93
CA THR A 184 27.42 20.94 -12.80
C THR A 184 27.80 20.19 -11.52
N ALA A 185 28.09 18.89 -11.59
CA ALA A 185 28.38 18.08 -10.39
C ALA A 185 29.67 18.52 -9.67
N GLN A 186 30.73 18.85 -10.41
CA GLN A 186 32.01 19.25 -9.81
C GLN A 186 31.91 20.48 -8.87
N PRO A 187 31.40 21.65 -9.29
CA PRO A 187 31.32 22.85 -8.44
C PRO A 187 30.25 22.79 -7.34
N LEU A 188 29.25 21.91 -7.44
CA LEU A 188 28.30 21.63 -6.35
C LEU A 188 28.95 20.88 -5.17
N THR A 189 30.17 20.35 -5.35
CA THR A 189 30.90 19.61 -4.31
C THR A 189 31.59 20.58 -3.34
N GLN A 190 31.26 20.49 -2.05
CA GLN A 190 31.86 21.30 -1.00
C GLN A 190 32.83 20.46 -0.15
N GLN A 191 34.05 20.98 0.05
CA GLN A 191 35.14 20.34 0.78
C GLN A 191 35.35 21.04 2.14
N GLU A 192 35.19 20.29 3.23
CA GLU A 192 35.32 20.78 4.60
C GLU A 192 36.48 20.09 5.33
N ALA A 193 37.41 20.87 5.87
CA ALA A 193 38.59 20.40 6.62
C ALA A 193 39.55 19.38 5.93
N GLY A 194 39.22 18.89 4.74
CA GLY A 194 39.93 17.83 4.01
C GLY A 194 39.06 16.61 3.66
N GLU A 195 37.76 16.64 3.96
CA GLU A 195 36.76 15.63 3.65
C GLU A 195 35.58 16.27 2.87
N THR A 196 34.82 15.51 2.09
CA THR A 196 33.65 16.07 1.37
C THR A 196 32.49 16.33 2.34
N GLY A 197 32.13 17.60 2.53
CA GLY A 197 30.98 18.01 3.34
C GLY A 197 29.64 17.91 2.59
N ARG A 198 29.65 18.23 1.29
CA ARG A 198 28.51 18.02 0.36
C ARG A 198 29.05 17.43 -0.95
N PHE A 199 28.57 16.26 -1.34
CA PHE A 199 28.85 15.64 -2.64
C PHE A 199 28.02 16.31 -3.74
N GLY A 200 28.62 16.46 -4.93
CA GLY A 200 27.94 17.02 -6.09
C GLY A 200 26.85 16.10 -6.65
N PHE A 201 27.06 14.78 -6.61
CA PHE A 201 26.07 13.79 -7.04
C PHE A 201 26.17 12.46 -6.27
N ALA A 202 25.05 11.74 -6.10
CA ALA A 202 25.04 10.35 -5.62
C ALA A 202 23.99 9.47 -6.33
N ASN A 203 24.31 8.19 -6.53
CA ASN A 203 23.40 7.21 -7.12
C ASN A 203 22.79 6.32 -6.03
N THR A 204 21.55 6.61 -5.62
CA THR A 204 20.80 5.88 -4.57
C THR A 204 20.14 4.59 -5.08
N GLN A 205 20.24 4.33 -6.39
CA GLN A 205 19.56 3.22 -7.05
C GLN A 205 20.54 2.12 -7.43
N ASN A 206 21.03 2.12 -8.66
CA ASN A 206 21.83 1.02 -9.20
C ASN A 206 23.04 1.63 -9.92
N SER A 207 24.26 1.21 -9.57
CA SER A 207 25.51 1.81 -10.09
C SER A 207 25.58 1.86 -11.63
N GLY A 208 25.03 0.84 -12.31
CA GLY A 208 24.98 0.74 -13.77
C GLY A 208 23.91 1.62 -14.44
N LEU A 209 23.01 2.26 -13.69
CA LEU A 209 21.80 2.92 -14.22
C LEU A 209 22.08 3.99 -15.28
N LEU A 210 23.16 4.77 -15.12
CA LEU A 210 23.62 5.78 -16.09
C LEU A 210 24.19 5.16 -17.37
N PHE A 211 24.64 3.91 -17.31
CA PHE A 211 25.34 3.20 -18.39
C PHE A 211 24.43 2.27 -19.20
N TYR A 212 23.25 1.90 -18.68
CA TYR A 212 22.32 1.03 -19.40
C TYR A 212 22.01 1.52 -20.84
N PRO A 213 21.82 2.83 -21.14
CA PRO A 213 21.55 3.30 -22.51
C PRO A 213 22.71 3.09 -23.50
N LEU A 214 23.93 2.81 -23.02
CA LEU A 214 25.13 2.57 -23.84
C LEU A 214 25.43 1.08 -24.04
N LEU A 215 25.05 0.26 -23.06
CA LEU A 215 25.35 -1.18 -23.03
C LEU A 215 24.26 -2.05 -23.66
N ALA A 216 23.12 -1.47 -24.03
CA ALA A 216 21.95 -2.19 -24.56
C ALA A 216 21.89 -2.31 -26.09
N ALA A 217 23.01 -2.08 -26.78
CA ALA A 217 23.12 -2.36 -28.21
C ALA A 217 23.15 -3.88 -28.48
N ASP A 218 22.52 -4.32 -29.58
CA ASP A 218 22.49 -5.75 -30.02
C ASP A 218 23.88 -6.39 -30.26
N ASP A 219 24.95 -5.59 -30.22
CA ASP A 219 26.26 -5.94 -30.76
C ASP A 219 27.43 -5.37 -29.93
N LEU A 220 27.41 -5.63 -28.61
CA LEU A 220 28.54 -5.37 -27.69
C LEU A 220 29.88 -5.84 -28.28
N ALA A 221 29.88 -7.02 -28.91
CA ALA A 221 31.08 -7.71 -29.40
C ALA A 221 31.69 -7.16 -30.71
N ASN A 222 30.99 -6.29 -31.47
CA ASN A 222 31.56 -5.63 -32.66
C ASN A 222 31.96 -4.17 -32.44
N GLY A 223 31.86 -3.65 -31.21
CA GLY A 223 32.30 -2.29 -30.87
C GLY A 223 31.46 -1.20 -31.53
N SER A 224 30.18 -1.13 -31.18
CA SER A 224 29.29 -0.05 -31.64
C SER A 224 29.80 1.34 -31.22
N PRO A 225 29.33 2.44 -31.86
CA PRO A 225 29.68 3.80 -31.42
C PRO A 225 29.34 4.07 -29.94
N ASP A 226 28.38 3.35 -29.37
CA ASP A 226 27.90 3.48 -27.99
C ASP A 226 28.86 2.77 -27.02
N VAL A 227 29.37 1.59 -27.40
CA VAL A 227 30.44 0.87 -26.68
C VAL A 227 31.74 1.69 -26.64
N VAL A 228 32.06 2.41 -27.71
CA VAL A 228 33.23 3.31 -27.74
C VAL A 228 33.06 4.53 -26.82
N GLN A 229 31.83 4.99 -26.59
CA GLN A 229 31.53 6.07 -25.64
C GLN A 229 31.53 5.57 -24.18
N PHE A 230 31.07 4.33 -23.94
CA PHE A 230 31.01 3.71 -22.61
C PHE A 230 32.36 3.75 -21.87
N GLU A 231 33.49 3.42 -22.51
CA GLU A 231 34.80 3.48 -21.85
C GLU A 231 35.15 4.90 -21.39
N SER A 232 34.89 5.95 -22.20
CA SER A 232 35.21 7.34 -21.80
C SER A 232 34.37 7.76 -20.61
N ILE A 233 33.07 7.52 -20.69
CA ILE A 233 32.06 7.91 -19.71
C ILE A 233 32.27 7.19 -18.37
N LEU A 234 32.68 5.92 -18.40
CA LEU A 234 33.06 5.18 -17.18
C LEU A 234 34.35 5.71 -16.56
N ASN A 235 35.37 6.06 -17.36
CA ASN A 235 36.58 6.71 -16.82
C ASN A 235 36.27 8.09 -16.21
N GLU A 236 35.39 8.88 -16.83
CA GLU A 236 34.96 10.20 -16.33
C GLU A 236 34.15 10.07 -15.03
N TYR A 237 33.25 9.09 -14.95
CA TYR A 237 32.47 8.80 -13.74
C TYR A 237 33.36 8.31 -12.58
N ILE A 238 34.35 7.45 -12.87
CA ILE A 238 35.37 7.04 -11.89
C ILE A 238 36.18 8.26 -11.43
N ALA A 239 36.53 9.19 -12.33
CA ALA A 239 37.23 10.41 -11.96
C ALA A 239 36.40 11.34 -11.03
N LEU A 240 35.07 11.31 -11.08
CA LEU A 240 34.23 12.00 -10.08
C LEU A 240 34.32 11.36 -8.70
N HIS A 241 34.37 10.02 -8.63
CA HIS A 241 34.61 9.30 -7.38
C HIS A 241 36.03 9.58 -6.83
N GLU A 242 37.07 9.50 -7.66
CA GLU A 242 38.46 9.83 -7.28
C GLU A 242 38.63 11.29 -6.83
N ALA A 243 37.86 12.22 -7.42
CA ALA A 243 37.84 13.63 -7.04
C ALA A 243 37.00 13.94 -5.79
N GLY A 244 36.31 12.96 -5.20
CA GLY A 244 35.42 13.14 -4.06
C GLY A 244 34.13 13.91 -4.36
N VAL A 245 33.77 14.04 -5.65
CA VAL A 245 32.51 14.64 -6.14
C VAL A 245 31.34 13.69 -5.92
N MET A 246 31.61 12.38 -5.95
CA MET A 246 30.64 11.32 -5.70
C MET A 246 31.07 10.41 -4.55
N PRO A 247 30.15 9.99 -3.65
CA PRO A 247 30.46 9.02 -2.60
C PRO A 247 30.72 7.64 -3.22
N VAL A 248 31.72 6.92 -2.71
CA VAL A 248 32.02 5.55 -3.15
C VAL A 248 31.13 4.57 -2.36
N PRO A 249 30.34 3.70 -3.03
CA PRO A 249 29.58 2.64 -2.35
C PRO A 249 30.49 1.62 -1.69
N ASP A 250 30.11 1.14 -0.50
CA ASP A 250 30.84 0.07 0.19
C ASP A 250 30.61 -1.28 -0.50
N ALA A 251 31.44 -1.58 -1.51
CA ALA A 251 31.39 -2.80 -2.32
C ALA A 251 31.49 -4.10 -1.52
N SER A 252 31.93 -4.05 -0.25
CA SER A 252 31.95 -5.22 0.63
C SER A 252 30.55 -5.62 1.16
N ARG A 253 29.55 -4.74 1.01
CA ARG A 253 28.17 -4.94 1.44
C ARG A 253 27.26 -5.42 0.31
N PRO A 254 26.14 -6.10 0.62
CA PRO A 254 25.05 -6.31 -0.33
C PRO A 254 24.53 -5.01 -0.94
N ALA A 255 24.07 -5.06 -2.19
CA ALA A 255 23.62 -3.87 -2.93
C ALA A 255 22.53 -3.05 -2.21
N TRP A 256 21.65 -3.66 -1.41
CA TRP A 256 20.66 -2.93 -0.62
C TRP A 256 21.33 -2.02 0.43
N GLN A 257 22.29 -2.53 1.21
CA GLN A 257 23.06 -1.72 2.17
C GLN A 257 23.91 -0.61 1.52
N GLN A 258 24.30 -0.80 0.25
CA GLN A 258 24.96 0.27 -0.53
C GLN A 258 23.96 1.38 -0.88
N ARG A 259 22.70 1.03 -1.19
CA ARG A 259 21.64 2.02 -1.41
C ARG A 259 21.27 2.75 -0.13
N ASP A 260 21.10 2.03 0.98
CA ASP A 260 20.85 2.60 2.30
C ASP A 260 21.93 3.65 2.66
N GLN A 261 23.21 3.34 2.42
CA GLN A 261 24.34 4.26 2.61
C GLN A 261 24.23 5.56 1.78
N MET A 262 23.70 5.50 0.55
CA MET A 262 23.52 6.67 -0.30
C MET A 262 22.27 7.47 0.10
N GLU A 263 21.20 6.78 0.50
CA GLU A 263 19.97 7.36 1.01
C GLU A 263 20.21 8.13 2.33
N ASP A 264 21.02 7.56 3.24
CA ASP A 264 21.51 8.24 4.44
C ASP A 264 22.22 9.57 4.13
N LEU A 265 23.04 9.62 3.07
CA LEU A 265 23.76 10.84 2.67
C LEU A 265 22.82 11.90 2.10
N VAL A 266 21.82 11.49 1.30
CA VAL A 266 20.75 12.39 0.82
C VAL A 266 19.96 12.95 2.00
N LEU A 267 19.48 12.09 2.91
CA LEU A 267 18.70 12.47 4.10
C LEU A 267 19.48 13.30 5.14
N GLN A 268 20.81 13.37 5.01
CA GLN A 268 21.68 14.28 5.79
C GLN A 268 21.92 15.64 5.10
N GLY A 269 21.34 15.89 3.92
CA GLY A 269 21.61 17.11 3.13
C GLY A 269 23.00 17.17 2.51
N LYS A 270 23.73 16.04 2.49
CA LYS A 270 25.15 15.95 2.07
C LYS A 270 25.30 15.66 0.57
N VAL A 271 24.23 15.78 -0.22
CA VAL A 271 24.23 15.49 -1.66
C VAL A 271 23.43 16.55 -2.40
N ALA A 272 24.03 17.21 -3.39
CA ALA A 272 23.38 18.27 -4.16
C ALA A 272 22.44 17.74 -5.27
N MET A 273 22.79 16.61 -5.89
CA MET A 273 21.98 15.93 -6.92
C MET A 273 21.96 14.42 -6.67
N TRP A 274 20.84 13.73 -6.89
CA TRP A 274 20.80 12.27 -6.76
C TRP A 274 19.84 11.60 -7.72
N THR A 275 20.08 10.33 -8.07
CA THR A 275 19.06 9.52 -8.75
C THR A 275 17.88 9.30 -7.81
N ASP A 276 16.64 9.43 -8.27
CA ASP A 276 15.50 8.83 -7.56
C ASP A 276 14.32 8.50 -8.48
N TRP A 277 13.32 7.79 -7.97
CA TRP A 277 12.09 7.49 -8.69
C TRP A 277 11.10 8.66 -8.60
N GLN A 278 10.45 9.04 -9.71
CA GLN A 278 9.68 10.30 -9.76
C GLN A 278 8.57 10.39 -8.70
N GLY A 279 7.97 9.26 -8.32
CA GLY A 279 6.93 9.17 -7.28
C GLY A 279 7.38 9.59 -5.88
N PHE A 280 8.70 9.68 -5.63
CA PHE A 280 9.26 10.10 -4.34
C PHE A 280 9.56 11.61 -4.27
N LEU A 281 9.23 12.43 -5.28
CA LEU A 281 9.52 13.87 -5.27
C LEU A 281 8.94 14.58 -4.03
N ASN A 282 7.65 14.38 -3.77
CA ASN A 282 6.98 14.95 -2.59
C ASN A 282 7.57 14.38 -1.29
N GLY A 283 7.91 13.09 -1.25
CA GLY A 283 8.54 12.44 -0.09
C GLY A 283 9.94 12.98 0.22
N ARG A 284 10.74 13.31 -0.80
CA ARG A 284 12.07 13.92 -0.63
C ARG A 284 11.97 15.38 -0.21
N GLN A 285 11.12 16.18 -0.86
CA GLN A 285 10.85 17.55 -0.41
C GLN A 285 10.33 17.57 1.03
N PHE A 286 9.49 16.59 1.38
CA PHE A 286 9.01 16.42 2.74
C PHE A 286 10.16 16.09 3.72
N SER A 287 10.88 14.97 3.51
CA SER A 287 11.87 14.47 4.48
C SER A 287 13.11 15.36 4.65
N LEU A 288 13.45 16.18 3.63
CA LEU A 288 14.54 17.15 3.74
C LEU A 288 14.07 18.49 4.32
N GLY A 289 12.83 18.92 4.09
CA GLY A 289 12.27 20.14 4.66
C GLY A 289 13.12 21.38 4.34
N GLU A 290 13.58 22.10 5.36
CA GLU A 290 14.44 23.28 5.18
C GLU A 290 15.88 22.94 4.73
N LEU A 291 16.28 21.66 4.71
CA LEU A 291 17.60 21.24 4.20
C LEU A 291 17.69 21.30 2.67
N ALA A 292 16.56 21.25 1.93
CA ALA A 292 16.57 21.29 0.47
C ALA A 292 15.24 21.78 -0.15
N ASP A 293 15.34 22.54 -1.25
CA ASP A 293 14.22 22.81 -2.16
C ASP A 293 14.34 21.80 -3.31
N VAL A 294 13.58 20.70 -3.23
CA VAL A 294 13.80 19.50 -4.05
C VAL A 294 13.06 19.59 -5.36
N GLN A 295 13.82 19.52 -6.45
CA GLN A 295 13.33 19.51 -7.82
C GLN A 295 13.85 18.27 -8.56
N MET A 296 13.38 18.01 -9.79
CA MET A 296 13.87 16.90 -10.61
C MET A 296 14.02 17.26 -12.10
N VAL A 297 14.99 16.63 -12.76
CA VAL A 297 15.30 16.73 -14.18
C VAL A 297 15.49 15.34 -14.80
N PRO A 298 15.29 15.17 -16.13
CA PRO A 298 15.65 13.96 -16.85
C PRO A 298 17.15 13.65 -16.74
N PHE A 299 17.54 12.42 -17.08
CA PHE A 299 18.96 12.07 -17.21
C PHE A 299 19.58 12.82 -18.40
N PRO A 300 20.87 13.19 -18.34
CA PRO A 300 21.54 13.90 -19.42
C PRO A 300 21.59 13.09 -20.72
N ALA A 301 21.59 13.78 -21.87
CA ALA A 301 21.85 13.20 -23.18
C ALA A 301 23.33 12.79 -23.31
N ILE A 302 23.59 11.68 -24.01
CA ILE A 302 24.94 11.11 -24.17
C ILE A 302 25.30 11.10 -25.64
N GLY A 303 26.22 11.98 -26.05
CA GLY A 303 26.54 12.21 -27.46
C GLY A 303 25.30 12.63 -28.24
N ASP A 304 25.02 11.97 -29.37
CA ASP A 304 23.79 12.17 -30.15
C ASP A 304 22.57 11.41 -29.56
N ASN A 305 22.74 10.58 -28.52
CA ASN A 305 21.65 9.81 -27.93
C ASN A 305 20.90 10.61 -26.84
N THR A 306 19.66 11.01 -27.14
CA THR A 306 18.75 11.65 -26.18
C THR A 306 17.81 10.66 -25.46
N LYS A 307 17.73 9.39 -25.87
CA LYS A 307 16.98 8.34 -25.15
C LYS A 307 17.82 7.81 -23.98
N THR A 308 17.91 8.57 -22.90
CA THR A 308 18.76 8.23 -21.73
C THR A 308 18.01 8.15 -20.40
N THR A 309 16.82 8.74 -20.27
CA THR A 309 16.07 8.75 -18.99
C THR A 309 15.39 7.40 -18.75
N PRO A 310 15.82 6.58 -17.76
CA PRO A 310 15.50 5.17 -17.74
C PRO A 310 14.15 4.88 -17.08
N VAL A 311 13.36 4.01 -17.73
CA VAL A 311 12.15 3.44 -17.14
C VAL A 311 12.53 2.38 -16.10
N SER A 312 12.24 2.68 -14.84
CA SER A 312 12.61 1.90 -13.66
C SER A 312 11.45 1.08 -13.06
N ILE A 313 10.21 1.47 -13.36
CA ILE A 313 9.02 0.64 -13.15
C ILE A 313 8.30 0.49 -14.51
N LEU A 314 8.06 -0.76 -14.90
CA LEU A 314 7.24 -1.12 -16.05
C LEU A 314 6.48 -2.39 -15.69
N LEU A 315 5.15 -2.29 -15.66
CA LEU A 315 4.27 -3.44 -15.54
C LEU A 315 3.83 -3.89 -16.94
N CYS A 316 4.20 -5.11 -17.31
CA CYS A 316 3.76 -5.77 -18.55
C CYS A 316 2.66 -6.77 -18.23
N GLY A 317 1.45 -6.57 -18.77
CA GLY A 317 0.41 -7.61 -18.77
C GLY A 317 0.72 -8.66 -19.83
N ALA A 318 0.80 -9.93 -19.45
CA ALA A 318 1.30 -11.01 -20.29
C ALA A 318 0.35 -12.22 -20.30
N VAL A 319 0.55 -13.09 -21.29
CA VAL A 319 -0.22 -14.32 -21.51
C VAL A 319 0.71 -15.52 -21.37
N SER A 320 0.27 -16.59 -20.70
CA SER A 320 1.02 -17.84 -20.62
C SER A 320 1.16 -18.49 -22.00
N ALA A 321 2.37 -18.92 -22.36
CA ALA A 321 2.62 -19.70 -23.58
C ALA A 321 1.84 -21.02 -23.64
N GLY A 322 1.32 -21.50 -22.50
CA GLY A 322 0.49 -22.70 -22.40
C GLY A 322 -1.03 -22.45 -22.48
N THR A 323 -1.50 -21.22 -22.69
CA THR A 323 -2.95 -20.93 -22.73
C THR A 323 -3.66 -21.68 -23.86
N ALA A 324 -4.89 -22.13 -23.58
CA ALA A 324 -5.80 -22.65 -24.60
C ALA A 324 -6.63 -21.54 -25.30
N TYR A 325 -6.60 -20.31 -24.79
CA TYR A 325 -7.55 -19.25 -25.12
C TYR A 325 -6.90 -17.88 -25.42
N PRO A 326 -5.90 -17.82 -26.33
CA PRO A 326 -5.09 -16.61 -26.54
C PRO A 326 -5.89 -15.36 -26.94
N GLN A 327 -7.01 -15.52 -27.67
CA GLN A 327 -7.89 -14.40 -28.03
C GLN A 327 -8.60 -13.79 -26.82
N ALA A 328 -9.12 -14.63 -25.91
CA ALA A 328 -9.79 -14.16 -24.71
C ALA A 328 -8.80 -13.53 -23.71
N ALA A 329 -7.59 -14.10 -23.63
CA ALA A 329 -6.47 -13.54 -22.89
C ALA A 329 -6.07 -12.15 -23.43
N TRP A 330 -6.05 -11.96 -24.75
CA TRP A 330 -5.80 -10.67 -25.39
C TRP A 330 -6.89 -9.63 -25.15
N GLU A 331 -8.17 -10.00 -25.24
CA GLU A 331 -9.30 -9.11 -24.90
C GLU A 331 -9.21 -8.62 -23.44
N TRP A 332 -8.88 -9.51 -22.50
CA TRP A 332 -8.68 -9.15 -21.09
C TRP A 332 -7.45 -8.25 -20.87
N LEU A 333 -6.33 -8.50 -21.54
CA LEU A 333 -5.15 -7.63 -21.45
C LEU A 333 -5.42 -6.23 -22.03
N GLN A 334 -6.15 -6.11 -23.14
CA GLN A 334 -6.56 -4.81 -23.66
C GLN A 334 -7.44 -4.06 -22.67
N PHE A 335 -8.43 -4.73 -22.08
CA PHE A 335 -9.28 -4.16 -21.03
C PHE A 335 -8.45 -3.70 -19.82
N LEU A 336 -7.50 -4.50 -19.33
CA LEU A 336 -6.60 -4.10 -18.25
C LEU A 336 -5.77 -2.87 -18.64
N SER A 337 -5.20 -2.82 -19.85
CA SER A 337 -4.40 -1.67 -20.30
C SER A 337 -5.18 -0.34 -20.34
N MET A 338 -6.52 -0.39 -20.38
CA MET A 338 -7.41 0.78 -20.36
C MET A 338 -7.97 1.12 -18.97
N ASN A 339 -8.16 0.13 -18.10
CA ASN A 339 -8.92 0.31 -16.84
C ASN A 339 -8.09 0.07 -15.56
N LEU A 340 -6.89 -0.52 -15.67
CA LEU A 340 -6.00 -0.82 -14.54
C LEU A 340 -5.21 0.42 -14.07
N ASN A 341 -5.91 1.48 -13.68
CA ASN A 341 -5.30 2.67 -13.08
C ASN A 341 -4.49 2.28 -11.83
N ASP A 342 -3.20 2.62 -11.79
CA ASP A 342 -2.21 2.18 -10.79
C ASP A 342 -1.50 3.35 -10.12
N ASP A 343 -2.21 4.46 -9.86
CA ASP A 343 -1.64 5.71 -9.37
C ASP A 343 -1.08 5.64 -7.92
N VAL A 344 -0.95 4.41 -7.39
CA VAL A 344 -0.29 4.12 -6.13
C VAL A 344 1.18 4.57 -6.25
N TYR A 345 1.49 5.65 -5.54
CA TYR A 345 2.76 6.38 -5.57
C TYR A 345 3.10 7.09 -6.91
N GLY A 346 2.12 7.39 -7.78
CA GLY A 346 2.37 8.23 -8.96
C GLY A 346 2.91 7.50 -10.20
N ARG A 347 2.46 6.26 -10.47
CA ARG A 347 2.80 5.53 -11.72
C ARG A 347 1.94 6.02 -12.88
N ILE A 348 2.60 6.38 -13.98
CA ILE A 348 1.95 7.02 -15.13
C ILE A 348 1.32 5.92 -16.01
N PRO A 349 0.05 6.03 -16.44
CA PRO A 349 -0.53 5.12 -17.41
C PRO A 349 0.30 5.02 -18.70
N ALA A 350 0.52 3.81 -19.21
CA ALA A 350 1.32 3.60 -20.43
C ALA A 350 0.60 4.07 -21.71
N ARG A 351 -0.72 4.31 -21.61
CA ARG A 351 -1.58 4.92 -22.63
C ARG A 351 -1.72 6.43 -22.38
N ARG A 352 -1.57 7.22 -23.45
CA ARG A 352 -1.67 8.68 -23.45
C ARG A 352 -3.09 9.14 -23.16
N SER A 353 -4.09 8.49 -23.74
CA SER A 353 -5.52 8.80 -23.53
C SER A 353 -6.00 8.73 -22.07
N LEU A 354 -5.32 7.98 -21.20
CA LEU A 354 -5.62 7.91 -19.76
C LEU A 354 -5.03 9.08 -18.95
N THR A 355 -4.17 9.88 -19.58
CA THR A 355 -3.51 11.05 -18.99
C THR A 355 -3.99 12.38 -19.61
N GLU A 356 -4.36 12.36 -20.88
CA GLU A 356 -4.86 13.55 -21.60
C GLU A 356 -6.19 14.05 -20.99
N GLY A 357 -6.19 15.29 -20.50
CA GLY A 357 -7.38 15.91 -19.87
C GLY A 357 -7.63 15.52 -18.42
N ASN A 358 -6.79 14.69 -17.80
CA ASN A 358 -6.78 14.47 -16.36
C ASN A 358 -5.99 15.60 -15.65
N PRO A 359 -6.61 16.41 -14.76
CA PRO A 359 -5.93 17.53 -14.11
C PRO A 359 -4.71 17.15 -13.26
N VAL A 360 -4.64 15.92 -12.74
CA VAL A 360 -3.49 15.42 -11.94
C VAL A 360 -2.25 15.25 -12.81
N TRP A 361 -2.41 14.70 -14.01
CA TRP A 361 -1.32 14.46 -14.96
C TRP A 361 -0.99 15.69 -15.80
N GLN A 362 -2.00 16.49 -16.17
CA GLN A 362 -1.84 17.58 -17.14
C GLN A 362 -0.77 18.62 -16.72
N SER A 363 -0.61 18.90 -15.44
CA SER A 363 0.43 19.82 -14.94
C SER A 363 1.86 19.27 -15.01
N GLN A 364 2.04 17.95 -15.25
CA GLN A 364 3.32 17.26 -15.14
C GLN A 364 3.85 16.73 -16.49
N ILE A 365 2.96 16.38 -17.42
CA ILE A 365 3.30 15.67 -18.68
C ILE A 365 3.44 16.57 -19.93
N GLU A 366 3.26 17.89 -19.79
CA GLU A 366 3.49 18.84 -20.89
C GLU A 366 4.96 18.81 -21.35
N PRO A 367 5.27 19.02 -22.65
CA PRO A 367 6.60 18.74 -23.21
C PRO A 367 7.76 19.55 -22.60
N ASP A 368 7.48 20.67 -21.94
CA ASP A 368 8.40 21.56 -21.25
C ASP A 368 8.52 21.30 -19.74
N MET A 369 7.81 20.29 -19.21
CA MET A 369 7.95 19.80 -17.84
C MET A 369 8.89 18.58 -17.78
N PRO A 370 9.64 18.35 -16.68
CA PRO A 370 10.63 17.28 -16.59
C PRO A 370 10.09 15.88 -16.93
N LEU A 371 8.88 15.56 -16.45
CA LEU A 371 8.26 14.26 -16.66
C LEU A 371 7.67 14.13 -18.08
N GLY A 372 7.08 15.20 -18.61
CA GLY A 372 6.62 15.28 -20.00
C GLY A 372 7.75 15.23 -21.03
N TYR A 373 8.96 15.65 -20.68
CA TYR A 373 10.18 15.42 -21.46
C TYR A 373 10.65 13.96 -21.32
N ALA A 374 10.73 13.42 -20.11
CA ALA A 374 11.13 12.03 -19.84
C ALA A 374 10.26 11.01 -20.59
N LEU A 375 8.94 11.21 -20.63
CA LEU A 375 7.98 10.40 -21.39
C LEU A 375 8.21 10.37 -22.92
N ARG A 376 9.05 11.26 -23.46
CA ARG A 376 9.38 11.39 -24.90
C ARG A 376 10.83 10.99 -25.21
N HIS A 377 11.69 11.09 -24.20
CA HIS A 377 13.13 10.76 -24.24
C HIS A 377 13.46 9.55 -23.35
N ALA A 378 12.47 8.68 -23.19
CA ALA A 378 12.52 7.47 -22.38
C ALA A 378 13.50 6.44 -22.96
N TYR A 379 14.38 5.95 -22.11
CA TYR A 379 15.13 4.72 -22.33
C TYR A 379 14.34 3.55 -21.73
N TYR A 380 13.94 2.61 -22.58
CA TYR A 380 13.32 1.35 -22.18
C TYR A 380 14.39 0.26 -22.14
N PRO A 381 14.81 -0.24 -20.96
CA PRO A 381 15.83 -1.28 -20.88
C PRO A 381 15.31 -2.57 -21.52
N PRO A 382 16.07 -3.22 -22.43
CA PRO A 382 15.58 -4.42 -23.11
C PRO A 382 15.25 -5.54 -22.13
N ILE A 383 14.16 -6.27 -22.38
CA ILE A 383 13.67 -7.38 -21.52
C ILE A 383 14.58 -8.61 -21.50
N TRP A 384 15.79 -8.53 -22.05
CA TRP A 384 16.81 -9.59 -22.06
C TRP A 384 18.18 -9.10 -21.54
N PHE A 385 18.23 -7.86 -21.04
CA PHE A 385 19.44 -7.21 -20.53
C PHE A 385 19.59 -7.44 -19.02
N ASP A 386 20.60 -8.21 -18.59
CA ASP A 386 20.88 -8.38 -17.16
C ASP A 386 21.59 -7.15 -16.58
N LYS A 387 20.79 -6.33 -15.91
CA LYS A 387 21.25 -5.18 -15.12
C LYS A 387 22.16 -5.61 -13.96
N THR A 388 21.98 -6.80 -13.41
CA THR A 388 22.68 -7.28 -12.20
C THR A 388 24.18 -7.46 -12.45
N ALA A 389 24.55 -8.07 -13.57
CA ALA A 389 25.93 -8.16 -14.03
C ALA A 389 26.54 -6.75 -14.23
N VAL A 390 25.83 -5.85 -14.93
CA VAL A 390 26.28 -4.47 -15.17
C VAL A 390 26.52 -3.73 -13.86
N ASP A 391 25.55 -3.73 -12.94
CA ASP A 391 25.65 -3.05 -11.65
C ASP A 391 26.81 -3.57 -10.81
N THR A 392 27.02 -4.90 -10.82
CA THR A 392 28.13 -5.55 -10.10
C THR A 392 29.49 -5.13 -10.66
N LEU A 393 29.68 -5.23 -11.97
CA LEU A 393 30.95 -4.91 -12.63
C LEU A 393 31.28 -3.40 -12.54
N ILE A 394 30.26 -2.53 -12.65
CA ILE A 394 30.42 -1.08 -12.47
C ILE A 394 30.84 -0.76 -11.03
N THR A 395 30.17 -1.32 -10.00
CA THR A 395 30.58 -1.14 -8.59
C THR A 395 32.01 -1.63 -8.34
N GLN A 396 32.38 -2.81 -8.87
CA GLN A 396 33.75 -3.34 -8.76
C GLN A 396 34.79 -2.45 -9.43
N THR A 397 34.45 -1.82 -10.56
CA THR A 397 35.36 -0.91 -11.27
C THR A 397 35.54 0.40 -10.50
N ILE A 398 34.47 0.96 -9.91
CA ILE A 398 34.52 2.14 -9.04
C ILE A 398 35.34 1.87 -7.77
N ALA A 399 35.25 0.66 -7.21
CA ALA A 399 36.04 0.22 -6.07
C ALA A 399 37.52 -0.09 -6.42
N GLY A 400 37.90 -0.07 -7.70
CA GLY A 400 39.25 -0.42 -8.17
C GLY A 400 39.57 -1.91 -8.12
N GLU A 401 38.56 -2.78 -7.99
CA GLU A 401 38.69 -4.25 -8.00
C GLU A 401 38.75 -4.81 -9.43
N LEU A 402 38.15 -4.10 -10.39
CA LEU A 402 38.12 -4.43 -11.83
C LEU A 402 38.67 -3.25 -12.65
N ALA A 403 39.29 -3.50 -13.80
CA ALA A 403 39.75 -2.45 -14.71
C ALA A 403 38.72 -2.18 -15.82
N VAL A 404 38.54 -0.91 -16.22
CA VAL A 404 37.55 -0.46 -17.23
C VAL A 404 37.59 -1.29 -18.52
N ALA A 405 38.79 -1.62 -19.02
CA ALA A 405 38.97 -2.40 -20.25
C ALA A 405 38.54 -3.88 -20.13
N ASP A 406 38.46 -4.42 -18.91
CA ASP A 406 38.00 -5.80 -18.67
C ASP A 406 36.47 -5.86 -18.55
N VAL A 407 35.78 -4.75 -18.21
CA VAL A 407 34.32 -4.68 -17.99
C VAL A 407 33.53 -5.19 -19.19
N LEU A 408 33.89 -4.75 -20.41
CA LEU A 408 33.23 -5.20 -21.64
C LEU A 408 33.46 -6.70 -21.90
N THR A 409 34.63 -7.22 -21.55
CA THR A 409 34.95 -8.65 -21.69
C THR A 409 34.15 -9.51 -20.70
N GLU A 410 34.04 -9.08 -19.44
CA GLU A 410 33.22 -9.76 -18.45
C GLU A 410 31.71 -9.63 -18.76
N LEU A 411 31.27 -8.52 -19.36
CA LEU A 411 29.90 -8.39 -19.89
C LEU A 411 29.64 -9.31 -21.09
N GLU A 412 30.60 -9.50 -22.02
CA GLU A 412 30.48 -10.53 -23.08
C GLU A 412 30.41 -11.95 -22.51
N ILE A 413 31.14 -12.25 -21.43
CA ILE A 413 31.14 -13.55 -20.76
C ILE A 413 29.85 -13.79 -19.96
N ALA A 414 29.31 -12.75 -19.32
CA ALA A 414 28.07 -12.80 -18.56
C ALA A 414 26.81 -12.72 -19.45
N SER A 415 26.91 -12.16 -20.66
CA SER A 415 25.80 -12.01 -21.59
C SER A 415 25.16 -13.37 -21.92
N PRO A 416 23.87 -13.58 -21.60
CA PRO A 416 23.21 -14.82 -21.92
C PRO A 416 23.09 -14.97 -23.44
N VAL A 417 23.70 -16.01 -23.99
CA VAL A 417 23.42 -16.42 -25.38
C VAL A 417 21.93 -16.76 -25.45
N ILE A 418 21.14 -15.90 -26.11
CA ILE A 418 19.71 -16.16 -26.37
C ILE A 418 19.60 -17.51 -27.06
N ALA A 419 19.21 -18.53 -26.30
CA ALA A 419 19.11 -19.89 -26.82
C ALA A 419 17.98 -19.90 -27.85
N PRO A 420 18.26 -20.22 -29.14
CA PRO A 420 17.23 -20.19 -30.18
C PRO A 420 16.15 -21.20 -29.82
N LEU A 421 14.92 -20.72 -29.59
CA LEU A 421 13.78 -21.40 -28.96
C LEU A 421 13.79 -22.93 -29.16
N LEU A 422 14.47 -23.62 -28.24
CA LEU A 422 14.54 -25.07 -28.24
C LEU A 422 13.14 -25.60 -27.91
N GLN A 423 12.70 -26.60 -28.68
CA GLN A 423 11.34 -27.16 -28.61
C GLN A 423 11.11 -27.99 -27.34
N ALA A 424 11.14 -27.33 -26.18
CA ALA A 424 10.50 -27.81 -24.97
C ALA A 424 8.99 -27.50 -25.07
N THR A 425 8.17 -28.37 -24.48
CA THR A 425 6.73 -28.16 -24.37
C THR A 425 6.44 -27.03 -23.38
N PRO A 426 5.53 -26.08 -23.69
CA PRO A 426 5.06 -25.09 -22.73
C PRO A 426 4.57 -25.75 -21.43
N LEU A 427 4.68 -25.04 -20.31
CA LEU A 427 4.13 -25.50 -19.04
C LEU A 427 2.59 -25.60 -19.16
N PRO A 428 1.97 -26.66 -18.62
CA PRO A 428 0.53 -26.81 -18.66
C PRO A 428 -0.14 -25.81 -17.71
N VAL A 429 -0.87 -24.84 -18.27
CA VAL A 429 -1.70 -23.92 -17.49
C VAL A 429 -2.82 -24.71 -16.79
N ALA A 430 -3.09 -24.38 -15.53
CA ALA A 430 -4.29 -24.78 -14.82
C ALA A 430 -5.51 -24.03 -15.39
N THR A 431 -5.96 -24.43 -16.58
CA THR A 431 -7.18 -23.88 -17.22
C THR A 431 -8.33 -23.85 -16.23
N ALA A 432 -8.99 -22.70 -16.11
CA ALA A 432 -10.10 -22.46 -15.18
C ALA A 432 -11.07 -23.65 -15.11
N ALA A 433 -11.12 -24.29 -13.94
CA ALA A 433 -12.03 -25.40 -13.72
C ALA A 433 -13.49 -24.93 -13.87
N PRO A 434 -14.40 -25.75 -14.43
CA PRO A 434 -15.82 -25.48 -14.31
C PRO A 434 -16.16 -25.29 -12.82
N PRO A 435 -16.87 -24.23 -12.42
CA PRO A 435 -17.20 -24.00 -11.01
C PRO A 435 -17.90 -25.25 -10.46
N LEU A 436 -17.39 -25.76 -9.34
CA LEU A 436 -17.76 -27.09 -8.82
C LEU A 436 -19.27 -27.21 -8.67
N ALA A 437 -19.83 -28.26 -9.26
CA ALA A 437 -21.26 -28.56 -9.19
C ALA A 437 -21.64 -29.07 -7.79
N GLN A 438 -21.76 -28.12 -6.84
CA GLN A 438 -22.36 -28.23 -5.50
C GLN A 438 -22.20 -29.57 -4.75
N GLU A 439 -21.13 -29.68 -3.94
CA GLU A 439 -21.21 -30.34 -2.62
C GLU A 439 -20.38 -29.59 -1.55
N THR A 440 -19.25 -28.96 -1.90
CA THR A 440 -18.46 -28.11 -1.00
C THR A 440 -19.06 -26.70 -0.86
N ALA A 441 -19.23 -26.21 0.37
CA ALA A 441 -19.64 -24.84 0.66
C ALA A 441 -18.43 -23.90 0.75
N VAL A 442 -18.30 -22.98 -0.20
CA VAL A 442 -17.28 -21.91 -0.16
C VAL A 442 -17.81 -20.72 0.65
N ILE A 443 -17.08 -20.37 1.71
CA ILE A 443 -17.28 -19.19 2.54
C ILE A 443 -16.32 -18.12 2.04
N ARG A 444 -16.81 -16.90 1.77
CA ARG A 444 -15.94 -15.74 1.56
C ARG A 444 -15.87 -14.96 2.87
N TYR A 445 -14.70 -14.97 3.49
CA TYR A 445 -14.41 -14.30 4.76
C TYR A 445 -13.67 -12.98 4.53
N PHE A 446 -14.20 -11.88 5.04
CA PHE A 446 -13.50 -10.60 5.02
C PHE A 446 -12.61 -10.41 6.25
N VAL A 447 -11.34 -10.07 6.04
CA VAL A 447 -10.37 -9.70 7.07
C VAL A 447 -10.09 -8.20 7.03
N ASP A 448 -10.39 -7.49 8.12
CA ASP A 448 -9.93 -6.11 8.30
C ASP A 448 -8.43 -6.13 8.65
N PHE A 449 -7.57 -5.61 7.77
CA PHE A 449 -6.12 -5.63 7.92
C PHE A 449 -5.65 -5.04 9.26
N ARG A 450 -6.30 -3.98 9.73
CA ARG A 450 -6.04 -3.29 11.01
C ARG A 450 -6.23 -4.19 12.23
N THR A 451 -6.90 -5.32 12.05
CA THR A 451 -7.33 -6.23 13.12
C THR A 451 -6.52 -7.53 13.17
N HIS A 452 -5.89 -7.90 12.05
CA HIS A 452 -5.11 -9.14 11.88
C HIS A 452 -3.65 -8.89 11.43
N GLY A 453 -3.22 -7.65 11.23
CA GLY A 453 -1.84 -7.27 10.87
C GLY A 453 -1.50 -7.54 9.40
N ASP A 454 -1.60 -8.81 8.99
CA ASP A 454 -1.35 -9.28 7.63
C ASP A 454 -2.37 -10.38 7.26
N ILE A 455 -2.86 -10.33 6.02
CA ILE A 455 -3.73 -11.32 5.39
C ILE A 455 -3.06 -12.70 5.29
N VAL A 456 -1.75 -12.77 5.06
CA VAL A 456 -1.01 -14.04 4.91
C VAL A 456 -1.15 -14.92 6.16
N ARG A 457 -1.17 -14.31 7.35
CA ARG A 457 -1.36 -15.04 8.62
C ARG A 457 -2.73 -15.72 8.70
N VAL A 458 -3.77 -15.06 8.19
CA VAL A 458 -5.15 -15.60 8.18
C VAL A 458 -5.33 -16.61 7.05
N GLN A 459 -4.68 -16.41 5.90
CA GLN A 459 -4.67 -17.38 4.81
C GLN A 459 -4.03 -18.71 5.24
N ASN A 460 -2.89 -18.66 5.95
CA ASN A 460 -2.26 -19.86 6.52
C ASN A 460 -3.18 -20.62 7.50
N LEU A 461 -4.07 -19.92 8.22
CA LEU A 461 -5.08 -20.54 9.09
C LEU A 461 -6.28 -21.08 8.28
N ALA A 462 -6.66 -20.40 7.20
CA ALA A 462 -7.68 -20.87 6.27
C ALA A 462 -7.26 -22.18 5.60
N ASP A 463 -6.02 -22.27 5.13
CA ASP A 463 -5.47 -23.48 4.50
C ASP A 463 -5.44 -24.67 5.47
N GLN A 464 -5.11 -24.44 6.74
CA GLN A 464 -5.18 -25.46 7.80
C GLN A 464 -6.62 -25.92 8.09
N PHE A 465 -7.59 -25.00 8.09
CA PHE A 465 -9.01 -25.31 8.23
C PHE A 465 -9.53 -26.09 7.02
N ASN A 466 -9.23 -25.62 5.81
CA ASN A 466 -9.59 -26.25 4.53
C ASN A 466 -8.98 -27.66 4.38
N ALA A 467 -7.77 -27.89 4.90
CA ALA A 467 -7.13 -29.20 4.93
C ALA A 467 -7.66 -30.15 6.02
N SER A 468 -8.52 -29.67 6.93
CA SER A 468 -9.06 -30.45 8.07
C SER A 468 -10.59 -30.55 8.14
N GLN A 469 -11.31 -29.93 7.20
CA GLN A 469 -12.78 -29.95 7.13
C GLN A 469 -13.27 -30.47 5.77
N ASP A 470 -13.93 -31.63 5.77
CA ASP A 470 -14.65 -32.11 4.58
C ASP A 470 -15.89 -31.24 4.32
N GLY A 471 -16.04 -30.76 3.08
CA GLY A 471 -17.25 -30.09 2.60
C GLY A 471 -17.37 -28.58 2.89
N VAL A 472 -16.36 -27.96 3.51
CA VAL A 472 -16.29 -26.49 3.67
C VAL A 472 -14.94 -25.98 3.16
N GLN A 473 -14.95 -24.85 2.45
CA GLN A 473 -13.74 -24.10 2.09
C GLN A 473 -13.90 -22.64 2.50
N VAL A 474 -12.85 -22.04 3.04
CA VAL A 474 -12.75 -20.63 3.37
C VAL A 474 -11.82 -19.96 2.36
N SER A 475 -12.33 -18.91 1.71
CA SER A 475 -11.57 -17.96 0.91
C SER A 475 -11.42 -16.67 1.72
N ILE A 476 -10.19 -16.20 1.94
CA ILE A 476 -9.92 -14.94 2.62
C ILE A 476 -9.95 -13.79 1.61
N SER A 477 -10.31 -12.59 2.06
CA SER A 477 -10.28 -11.36 1.29
C SER A 477 -10.16 -10.16 2.24
N SER A 478 -9.32 -9.17 1.93
CA SER A 478 -9.22 -7.89 2.67
C SER A 478 -10.09 -6.78 2.07
N ASN A 479 -10.99 -7.14 1.15
CA ASN A 479 -11.31 -6.28 0.01
C ASN A 479 -12.77 -5.82 0.04
N VAL A 480 -13.07 -4.52 -0.11
CA VAL A 480 -14.45 -4.02 -0.30
C VAL A 480 -14.53 -3.30 -1.64
N GLN A 481 -15.55 -3.59 -2.45
CA GLN A 481 -15.73 -2.86 -3.71
C GLN A 481 -15.84 -1.34 -3.44
N ALA A 482 -15.15 -0.54 -4.26
CA ALA A 482 -15.05 0.92 -4.14
C ALA A 482 -16.35 1.65 -4.52
N ALA A 483 -17.43 1.37 -3.78
CA ALA A 483 -18.45 2.37 -3.51
C ALA A 483 -17.94 3.29 -2.39
N VAL A 484 -18.33 4.57 -2.41
CA VAL A 484 -17.80 5.66 -1.56
C VAL A 484 -18.24 5.57 -0.07
N SER A 485 -18.34 4.36 0.48
CA SER A 485 -18.72 4.09 1.88
C SER A 485 -18.23 2.73 2.36
N PHE A 486 -17.06 2.71 3.00
CA PHE A 486 -16.52 1.54 3.69
C PHE A 486 -17.27 1.34 5.02
N SER A 487 -18.27 0.44 5.03
CA SER A 487 -19.15 0.23 6.18
C SER A 487 -19.41 -1.25 6.48
N LEU A 488 -19.80 -1.56 7.73
CA LEU A 488 -20.24 -2.88 8.15
C LEU A 488 -21.38 -3.43 7.27
N GLY A 489 -22.33 -2.56 6.85
CA GLY A 489 -23.41 -2.94 5.94
C GLY A 489 -22.88 -3.30 4.55
N THR A 490 -21.89 -2.55 4.05
CA THR A 490 -21.19 -2.82 2.79
C THR A 490 -20.49 -4.19 2.84
N VAL A 491 -19.68 -4.44 3.88
CA VAL A 491 -19.00 -5.73 4.09
C VAL A 491 -20.00 -6.88 4.22
N ALA A 492 -21.03 -6.74 5.07
CA ALA A 492 -22.06 -7.77 5.25
C ALA A 492 -22.86 -8.05 3.98
N SER A 493 -22.99 -7.07 3.06
CA SER A 493 -23.64 -7.32 1.76
C SER A 493 -22.77 -8.20 0.85
N GLN A 494 -21.45 -8.00 0.87
CA GLN A 494 -20.49 -8.67 0.00
C GLN A 494 -20.05 -10.04 0.55
N TYR A 495 -19.81 -10.16 1.86
CA TYR A 495 -19.15 -11.31 2.51
C TYR A 495 -20.07 -12.15 3.41
N ASP A 496 -19.69 -13.41 3.57
CA ASP A 496 -20.52 -14.44 4.20
C ASP A 496 -20.30 -14.48 5.73
N CYS A 497 -19.04 -14.32 6.16
CA CYS A 497 -18.66 -13.88 7.51
C CYS A 497 -17.44 -12.97 7.45
N PHE A 498 -17.11 -12.26 8.53
CA PHE A 498 -16.07 -11.22 8.49
C PHE A 498 -15.58 -10.80 9.88
N SER A 499 -14.40 -10.15 9.96
CA SER A 499 -14.01 -9.33 11.10
C SER A 499 -14.36 -7.85 10.89
N TRP A 500 -14.73 -7.15 11.96
CA TRP A 500 -14.98 -5.70 11.97
C TRP A 500 -14.85 -5.12 13.38
N GLY A 501 -14.84 -3.80 13.50
CA GLY A 501 -14.98 -3.08 14.77
C GLY A 501 -16.35 -3.23 15.46
N PRO A 502 -16.62 -2.45 16.52
CA PRO A 502 -17.84 -2.56 17.34
C PRO A 502 -19.14 -2.17 16.62
N LEU A 503 -20.27 -2.46 17.27
CA LEU A 503 -21.59 -2.02 16.81
C LEU A 503 -21.88 -0.56 17.20
N SER A 504 -21.86 0.35 16.23
CA SER A 504 -22.60 1.61 16.31
C SER A 504 -24.10 1.44 16.01
N SER A 505 -24.88 2.50 16.21
CA SER A 505 -26.32 2.52 15.97
C SER A 505 -26.69 2.21 14.50
N GLY A 506 -27.79 1.47 14.29
CA GLY A 506 -28.31 1.12 12.96
C GLY A 506 -27.69 -0.12 12.27
N ASN A 507 -26.44 -0.49 12.58
CA ASN A 507 -25.67 -1.51 11.84
C ASN A 507 -26.29 -2.91 11.74
N THR A 508 -27.17 -3.31 12.65
CA THR A 508 -27.58 -4.72 12.83
C THR A 508 -28.56 -5.25 11.79
N ALA A 509 -29.08 -4.41 10.89
CA ALA A 509 -30.03 -4.82 9.85
C ALA A 509 -29.50 -5.96 8.94
N HIS A 510 -28.19 -5.96 8.68
CA HIS A 510 -27.48 -6.88 7.78
C HIS A 510 -26.81 -8.07 8.50
N LEU A 511 -26.87 -8.14 9.83
CA LEU A 511 -26.18 -9.13 10.64
C LEU A 511 -27.06 -10.32 11.02
N TYR A 512 -26.45 -11.51 11.08
CA TYR A 512 -27.09 -12.69 11.65
C TYR A 512 -27.06 -12.61 13.18
N ALA A 513 -28.20 -12.80 13.84
CA ALA A 513 -28.28 -12.85 15.30
C ALA A 513 -27.69 -14.18 15.82
N LEU A 514 -26.59 -14.14 16.57
CA LEU A 514 -25.81 -15.34 16.92
C LEU A 514 -26.45 -16.23 17.99
N THR A 515 -27.54 -15.79 18.63
CA THR A 515 -28.24 -16.52 19.70
C THR A 515 -28.54 -18.01 19.40
N PRO A 516 -28.95 -18.43 18.18
CA PRO A 516 -29.17 -19.84 17.86
C PRO A 516 -27.89 -20.69 17.83
N LEU A 517 -26.74 -20.07 17.53
CA LEU A 517 -25.44 -20.73 17.39
C LEU A 517 -24.72 -20.83 18.73
N LEU A 518 -24.81 -19.77 19.55
CA LEU A 518 -24.30 -19.75 20.93
C LEU A 518 -24.94 -20.84 21.81
N ALA A 519 -26.17 -21.26 21.49
CA ALA A 519 -26.86 -22.38 22.13
C ALA A 519 -26.29 -23.78 21.80
N THR A 520 -25.26 -23.89 20.95
CA THR A 520 -24.60 -25.16 20.57
C THR A 520 -23.21 -25.37 21.19
N GLU A 521 -22.89 -24.61 22.25
CA GLU A 521 -21.70 -24.75 23.13
C GLU A 521 -20.33 -24.73 22.43
N SER A 522 -20.24 -24.27 21.17
CA SER A 522 -18.97 -24.22 20.42
C SER A 522 -18.00 -23.14 20.90
N ILE A 523 -18.53 -22.07 21.50
CA ILE A 523 -17.77 -20.93 22.04
C ILE A 523 -18.38 -20.56 23.40
N PRO A 524 -17.62 -20.61 24.51
CA PRO A 524 -18.10 -20.18 25.82
C PRO A 524 -18.20 -18.65 25.85
N ILE A 525 -19.42 -18.11 25.73
CA ILE A 525 -19.65 -16.66 25.68
C ILE A 525 -19.28 -15.94 27.00
N ASP A 526 -19.27 -16.67 28.12
CA ASP A 526 -18.83 -16.20 29.43
C ASP A 526 -17.30 -16.20 29.61
N ALA A 527 -16.52 -16.58 28.58
CA ALA A 527 -15.05 -16.53 28.56
C ALA A 527 -14.48 -15.27 27.86
N PHE A 528 -15.35 -14.33 27.50
CA PHE A 528 -15.02 -12.98 27.08
C PHE A 528 -15.34 -12.00 28.22
N ASP A 529 -14.54 -10.94 28.35
CA ASP A 529 -14.84 -9.84 29.27
C ASP A 529 -16.20 -9.18 28.97
N GLU A 530 -16.89 -8.68 30.01
CA GLU A 530 -18.23 -8.10 29.85
C GLU A 530 -18.23 -6.77 29.09
N HIS A 531 -17.24 -5.89 29.31
CA HIS A 531 -17.11 -4.65 28.55
C HIS A 531 -16.89 -5.01 27.07
N LEU A 532 -15.93 -5.89 26.77
CA LEU A 532 -15.65 -6.32 25.39
C LEU A 532 -16.85 -7.01 24.74
N ARG A 533 -17.55 -7.90 25.44
CA ARG A 533 -18.74 -8.59 24.93
C ARG A 533 -19.89 -7.62 24.64
N SER A 534 -20.06 -6.58 25.44
CA SER A 534 -21.16 -5.60 25.29
C SER A 534 -21.11 -4.83 23.98
N GLN A 535 -19.90 -4.54 23.47
CA GLN A 535 -19.65 -3.84 22.20
C GLN A 535 -20.22 -4.56 20.95
N PHE A 536 -20.59 -5.83 21.08
CA PHE A 536 -21.13 -6.68 20.00
C PHE A 536 -22.58 -7.11 20.25
N VAL A 537 -23.27 -6.44 21.20
CA VAL A 537 -24.69 -6.61 21.54
C VAL A 537 -25.48 -5.36 21.18
N GLN A 538 -26.67 -5.53 20.59
CA GLN A 538 -27.64 -4.44 20.44
C GLN A 538 -29.04 -4.94 20.82
N ASN A 539 -29.78 -4.15 21.62
CA ASN A 539 -31.11 -4.52 22.13
C ASN A 539 -31.18 -5.89 22.84
N GLY A 540 -30.07 -6.32 23.48
CA GLY A 540 -29.94 -7.62 24.14
C GLY A 540 -29.68 -8.81 23.19
N ILE A 541 -29.46 -8.57 21.90
CA ILE A 541 -29.12 -9.59 20.91
C ILE A 541 -27.63 -9.49 20.56
N GLN A 542 -26.90 -10.60 20.66
CA GLN A 542 -25.50 -10.72 20.26
C GLN A 542 -25.43 -10.90 18.73
N PHE A 543 -24.69 -10.04 18.03
CA PHE A 543 -24.52 -10.11 16.57
C PHE A 543 -23.08 -10.40 16.12
N GLY A 544 -22.10 -10.11 16.97
CA GLY A 544 -20.70 -10.50 16.79
C GLY A 544 -20.14 -11.14 18.07
N ILE A 545 -19.00 -11.80 17.96
CA ILE A 545 -18.18 -12.27 19.11
C ILE A 545 -16.86 -11.48 19.14
N PRO A 546 -16.35 -11.07 20.31
CA PRO A 546 -15.04 -10.43 20.39
C PRO A 546 -13.93 -11.33 19.83
N ALA A 547 -12.98 -10.74 19.09
CA ALA A 547 -11.82 -11.41 18.50
C ALA A 547 -10.55 -10.97 19.25
N ASN A 548 -10.30 -9.67 19.32
CA ASN A 548 -9.18 -9.06 20.03
C ASN A 548 -9.51 -7.64 20.52
N SER A 549 -8.63 -7.16 21.41
CA SER A 549 -8.44 -5.75 21.67
C SER A 549 -6.98 -5.40 21.46
N ILE A 550 -6.74 -4.34 20.69
CA ILE A 550 -5.43 -3.83 20.33
C ILE A 550 -5.24 -2.54 21.15
N PRO A 551 -4.60 -2.60 22.32
CA PRO A 551 -4.29 -1.42 23.09
C PRO A 551 -3.18 -0.60 22.43
N THR A 552 -3.18 0.69 22.74
CA THR A 552 -2.08 1.61 22.48
C THR A 552 -0.98 1.37 23.50
N ILE A 553 0.26 1.42 23.04
CA ILE A 553 1.49 1.21 23.83
C ILE A 553 2.49 2.32 23.50
N ILE A 554 3.56 2.45 24.28
CA ILE A 554 4.69 3.32 23.93
C ILE A 554 5.84 2.47 23.39
N THR A 555 6.35 2.84 22.23
CA THR A 555 7.61 2.35 21.67
C THR A 555 8.72 3.35 21.96
N LEU A 556 9.93 2.83 22.21
CA LEU A 556 11.16 3.60 22.42
C LEU A 556 12.21 3.15 21.40
N ASN A 557 12.99 4.08 20.85
CA ASN A 557 14.30 3.76 20.28
C ASN A 557 15.28 3.47 21.43
N LYS A 558 15.91 2.29 21.42
CA LYS A 558 16.81 1.84 22.48
C LYS A 558 18.09 2.66 22.58
N ASP A 559 18.63 3.13 21.46
CA ASP A 559 19.96 3.74 21.40
C ASP A 559 20.00 5.03 22.23
N TYR A 560 18.91 5.80 22.23
CA TYR A 560 18.77 6.97 23.10
C TYR A 560 18.66 6.60 24.59
N TRP A 561 18.06 5.47 24.94
CA TRP A 561 17.96 5.02 26.32
C TRP A 561 19.33 4.64 26.91
N GLU A 562 20.17 3.98 26.10
CA GLU A 562 21.55 3.69 26.44
C GLU A 562 22.41 4.98 26.47
N ALA A 563 22.17 5.92 25.55
CA ALA A 563 22.89 7.21 25.49
C ALA A 563 22.63 8.12 26.71
N ILE A 564 21.39 8.23 27.19
CA ILE A 564 21.07 8.98 28.43
C ILE A 564 21.40 8.20 29.71
N GLY A 565 21.71 6.90 29.60
CA GLY A 565 22.07 6.03 30.73
C GLY A 565 20.93 5.81 31.73
N ALA A 566 19.68 5.82 31.27
CA ALA A 566 18.51 5.65 32.12
C ALA A 566 18.20 4.17 32.39
N ASP A 567 17.76 3.85 33.61
CA ASP A 567 17.05 2.60 33.86
C ASP A 567 15.72 2.58 33.08
N LEU A 568 15.25 1.39 32.70
CA LEU A 568 13.90 1.24 32.13
C LEU A 568 12.85 1.54 33.22
N PRO A 569 11.79 2.31 32.92
CA PRO A 569 10.77 2.63 33.91
C PRO A 569 10.02 1.37 34.38
N ALA A 570 9.47 1.43 35.59
CA ALA A 570 8.54 0.41 36.06
C ALA A 570 7.20 0.52 35.30
N ALA A 571 6.39 -0.55 35.31
CA ALA A 571 5.13 -0.57 34.57
C ALA A 571 4.12 0.50 35.04
N ASP A 572 4.31 1.06 36.24
CA ASP A 572 3.54 2.12 36.90
C ASP A 572 4.15 3.54 36.73
N TRP A 573 5.00 3.74 35.71
CA TRP A 573 5.41 5.08 35.25
C TRP A 573 4.24 5.98 34.80
N THR A 574 4.51 7.29 34.75
CA THR A 574 3.54 8.37 34.55
C THR A 574 3.81 9.23 33.30
N VAL A 575 2.85 10.06 32.89
CA VAL A 575 3.04 11.08 31.84
C VAL A 575 4.16 12.06 32.21
N ALA A 576 4.32 12.37 33.49
CA ALA A 576 5.42 13.21 33.97
C ALA A 576 6.79 12.55 33.77
N ASP A 577 6.89 11.22 33.95
CA ASP A 577 8.11 10.47 33.63
C ASP A 577 8.37 10.47 32.12
N LEU A 578 7.35 10.19 31.30
CA LEU A 578 7.44 10.21 29.83
C LEU A 578 7.97 11.56 29.32
N MET A 579 7.43 12.68 29.80
CA MET A 579 7.89 14.02 29.41
C MET A 579 9.30 14.35 29.93
N ALA A 580 9.69 13.83 31.09
CA ALA A 580 11.05 13.99 31.61
C ALA A 580 12.09 13.23 30.75
N TYR A 581 11.76 12.03 30.25
CA TYR A 581 12.62 11.31 29.30
C TYR A 581 12.64 11.98 27.93
N ALA A 582 11.48 12.46 27.44
CA ALA A 582 11.38 13.14 26.15
C ALA A 582 12.28 14.39 26.11
N GLY A 583 12.21 15.24 27.13
CA GLY A 583 13.04 16.43 27.27
C GLY A 583 14.52 16.15 27.61
N ALA A 584 14.88 14.90 27.92
CA ALA A 584 16.27 14.48 28.14
C ALA A 584 16.96 14.01 26.84
N VAL A 585 16.21 13.68 25.79
CA VAL A 585 16.72 13.24 24.48
C VAL A 585 16.58 14.33 23.41
N ALA A 586 15.55 15.17 23.53
CA ALA A 586 15.23 16.23 22.58
C ALA A 586 16.36 17.24 22.34
N GLY A 587 16.51 17.68 21.09
CA GLY A 587 17.48 18.69 20.68
C GLY A 587 18.00 18.46 19.26
N GLU A 588 19.29 18.72 19.07
CA GLU A 588 19.99 18.49 17.80
C GLU A 588 21.08 17.44 17.98
N GLN A 589 21.15 16.46 17.08
CA GLN A 589 22.20 15.44 17.05
C GLN A 589 22.67 15.26 15.60
N ASP A 590 23.98 15.27 15.36
CA ASP A 590 24.61 15.20 14.04
C ASP A 590 24.00 16.15 12.99
N GLY A 591 23.69 17.39 13.40
CA GLY A 591 23.09 18.43 12.55
C GLY A 591 21.60 18.22 12.21
N ARG A 592 20.94 17.23 12.82
CA ARG A 592 19.53 16.90 12.59
C ARG A 592 18.69 17.09 13.85
N PRO A 593 17.41 17.52 13.72
CA PRO A 593 16.51 17.60 14.86
C PRO A 593 16.16 16.20 15.36
N VAL A 594 16.22 16.01 16.67
CA VAL A 594 15.77 14.80 17.40
C VAL A 594 14.63 15.20 18.33
N TYR A 595 13.50 14.51 18.20
CA TYR A 595 12.28 14.78 18.95
C TYR A 595 12.08 13.76 20.08
N GLY A 596 11.76 14.25 21.27
CA GLY A 596 11.63 13.42 22.47
C GLY A 596 10.46 12.44 22.43
N PHE A 597 9.31 12.87 21.90
CA PHE A 597 8.08 12.08 21.86
C PHE A 597 7.13 12.47 20.70
N THR A 598 6.32 11.54 20.18
CA THR A 598 5.15 11.86 19.34
C THR A 598 4.05 10.78 19.39
N THR A 599 2.87 11.01 18.83
CA THR A 599 1.86 9.95 18.64
C THR A 599 1.89 9.46 17.19
N LEU A 600 2.04 8.16 16.90
CA LEU A 600 2.01 7.69 15.51
C LEU A 600 0.64 7.94 14.89
N GLN A 601 -0.42 7.41 15.49
CA GLN A 601 -1.81 7.60 15.08
C GLN A 601 -2.31 8.99 15.51
N GLY A 602 -2.51 9.94 14.59
CA GLY A 602 -3.00 11.29 14.95
C GLY A 602 -4.46 11.33 15.43
N GLU A 603 -5.23 10.25 15.20
CA GLU A 603 -6.58 10.06 15.73
C GLU A 603 -6.60 9.77 17.25
N GLU A 604 -5.48 9.41 17.87
CA GLU A 604 -5.36 9.08 19.31
C GLU A 604 -5.45 10.30 20.23
N GLY A 605 -6.28 11.28 19.89
CA GLY A 605 -6.50 12.51 20.66
C GLY A 605 -5.17 13.17 21.01
N SER A 606 -4.33 13.41 20.00
CA SER A 606 -2.85 13.60 20.01
C SER A 606 -2.22 14.53 21.07
N VAL A 607 -3.03 15.26 21.82
CA VAL A 607 -2.64 16.16 22.90
C VAL A 607 -3.24 15.80 24.26
N GLY A 608 -4.33 15.03 24.33
CA GLY A 608 -4.91 14.55 25.60
C GLY A 608 -3.95 13.68 26.44
N LEU A 609 -2.96 13.05 25.79
CA LEU A 609 -1.83 12.39 26.44
C LEU A 609 -0.86 13.36 27.15
N LEU A 610 -0.83 14.62 26.69
CA LEU A 610 0.18 15.63 27.00
C LEU A 610 -0.39 16.84 27.77
N LEU A 611 -1.72 16.96 27.90
CA LEU A 611 -2.39 17.95 28.72
C LEU A 611 -2.11 17.68 30.21
N ALA A 612 -1.27 18.53 30.81
CA ALA A 612 -0.95 18.46 32.24
C ALA A 612 -2.21 18.46 33.12
N ASP A 613 -2.12 17.80 34.28
CA ASP A 613 -3.18 17.72 35.30
C ASP A 613 -4.57 17.24 34.80
N ASN A 614 -4.63 16.49 33.69
CA ASN A 614 -5.88 15.97 33.10
C ASN A 614 -6.88 17.09 32.72
N VAL A 615 -6.34 18.23 32.24
CA VAL A 615 -7.11 19.32 31.63
C VAL A 615 -7.82 18.82 30.37
N LYS A 616 -9.06 19.28 30.13
CA LYS A 616 -9.87 18.88 28.97
C LYS A 616 -10.57 20.08 28.34
N PRO A 617 -10.49 20.28 27.01
CA PRO A 617 -11.20 21.37 26.31
C PRO A 617 -12.73 21.18 26.28
N TYR A 618 -13.22 19.97 26.55
CA TYR A 618 -14.65 19.65 26.66
C TYR A 618 -14.87 18.43 27.56
N SER A 619 -16.12 18.15 27.92
CA SER A 619 -16.53 16.88 28.52
C SER A 619 -17.95 16.48 28.11
N VAL A 620 -18.26 15.19 28.24
CA VAL A 620 -19.60 14.63 28.00
C VAL A 620 -20.08 13.91 29.26
N SER A 621 -21.30 14.20 29.69
CA SER A 621 -21.97 13.49 30.79
C SER A 621 -23.46 13.35 30.45
N ASP A 622 -24.03 12.15 30.54
CA ASP A 622 -25.43 11.87 30.17
C ASP A 622 -25.81 12.46 28.79
N ASN A 623 -24.94 12.24 27.79
CA ASN A 623 -24.98 12.82 26.43
C ASN A 623 -25.01 14.36 26.36
N THR A 624 -24.77 15.06 27.47
CA THR A 624 -24.68 16.52 27.53
C THR A 624 -23.24 16.97 27.34
N VAL A 625 -22.98 17.74 26.28
CA VAL A 625 -21.67 18.36 25.99
C VAL A 625 -21.47 19.61 26.87
N SER A 626 -20.31 19.69 27.52
CA SER A 626 -19.80 20.87 28.25
C SER A 626 -18.43 21.28 27.68
N LEU A 627 -18.07 22.57 27.76
CA LEU A 627 -16.98 23.17 26.98
C LEU A 627 -16.10 24.10 27.82
N PHE A 628 -14.80 24.01 27.62
CA PHE A 628 -13.75 24.66 28.40
C PHE A 628 -12.55 25.12 27.55
N PHE A 629 -12.70 25.24 26.22
CA PHE A 629 -11.60 25.61 25.32
C PHE A 629 -10.92 26.92 25.76
N ASP A 630 -11.69 27.96 26.09
CA ASP A 630 -11.18 29.26 26.55
C ASP A 630 -10.88 29.34 28.07
N SER A 631 -10.83 28.19 28.75
CA SER A 631 -10.49 28.14 30.18
C SER A 631 -9.01 28.54 30.42
N PRO A 632 -8.69 29.22 31.54
CA PRO A 632 -7.30 29.50 31.91
C PRO A 632 -6.41 28.27 31.94
N GLU A 633 -6.98 27.13 32.35
CA GLU A 633 -6.33 25.82 32.39
C GLU A 633 -5.98 25.32 30.98
N THR A 634 -6.93 25.33 30.03
CA THR A 634 -6.69 24.92 28.64
C THR A 634 -5.74 25.87 27.91
N ILE A 635 -5.87 27.19 28.10
CA ILE A 635 -4.93 28.18 27.56
C ILE A 635 -3.49 27.93 28.06
N THR A 636 -3.34 27.63 29.35
CA THR A 636 -2.03 27.29 29.94
C THR A 636 -1.46 26.01 29.32
N ALA A 637 -2.28 24.97 29.18
CA ALA A 637 -1.83 23.69 28.64
C ALA A 637 -1.46 23.77 27.14
N VAL A 638 -2.22 24.47 26.30
CA VAL A 638 -1.83 24.68 24.88
C VAL A 638 -0.55 25.51 24.77
N THR A 639 -0.36 26.53 25.62
CA THR A 639 0.89 27.30 25.67
C THR A 639 2.08 26.39 26.02
N GLN A 640 1.94 25.51 27.02
CA GLN A 640 2.98 24.54 27.38
C GLN A 640 3.30 23.56 26.26
N LEU A 641 2.31 23.13 25.47
CA LEU A 641 2.52 22.23 24.34
C LEU A 641 3.29 22.92 23.21
N VAL A 642 2.98 24.19 22.93
CA VAL A 642 3.76 25.00 21.99
C VAL A 642 5.21 25.16 22.47
N ASP A 643 5.45 25.40 23.77
CA ASP A 643 6.80 25.42 24.33
C ASP A 643 7.53 24.05 24.19
N LEU A 644 6.83 22.93 24.39
CA LEU A 644 7.37 21.57 24.22
C LEU A 644 7.64 21.20 22.76
N ALA A 645 6.90 21.77 21.81
CA ALA A 645 7.17 21.61 20.38
C ALA A 645 8.36 22.48 19.93
N ASN A 646 8.42 23.73 20.39
CA ASN A 646 9.50 24.68 20.11
C ASN A 646 10.86 24.22 20.65
N ASN A 647 10.89 23.42 21.72
CA ASN A 647 12.11 22.82 22.27
C ASN A 647 12.31 21.35 21.88
N GLN A 648 11.53 20.84 20.92
CA GLN A 648 11.62 19.49 20.37
C GLN A 648 11.29 18.34 21.36
N THR A 649 10.85 18.64 22.59
CA THR A 649 10.39 17.61 23.54
C THR A 649 9.25 16.79 22.95
N ILE A 650 8.37 17.42 22.18
CA ILE A 650 7.38 16.71 21.34
C ILE A 650 7.53 17.06 19.87
N PHE A 651 7.26 16.10 18.99
CA PHE A 651 6.86 16.40 17.62
C PHE A 651 5.32 16.50 17.56
N PRO A 652 4.73 17.60 17.07
CA PRO A 652 3.27 17.75 16.95
C PRO A 652 2.58 16.74 16.04
N ALA A 653 1.42 16.23 16.46
CA ALA A 653 0.56 15.38 15.63
C ALA A 653 -0.84 16.02 15.48
N PHE A 654 -1.27 16.28 14.24
CA PHE A 654 -2.58 16.87 13.92
C PHE A 654 -3.00 16.51 12.48
N ASP A 655 -3.44 15.27 12.26
CA ASP A 655 -3.74 14.75 10.92
C ASP A 655 -5.12 15.17 10.38
N LEU A 656 -6.09 15.40 11.26
CA LEU A 656 -7.50 15.66 10.91
C LEU A 656 -7.94 17.04 11.42
N GLY A 657 -8.08 18.03 10.53
CA GLY A 657 -8.73 19.30 10.85
C GLY A 657 -10.24 19.26 10.60
N SER A 658 -10.94 20.39 10.78
CA SER A 658 -12.34 20.53 10.35
C SER A 658 -12.51 20.89 8.87
N HIS A 659 -11.43 21.33 8.21
CA HIS A 659 -11.45 21.84 6.83
C HIS A 659 -10.51 21.11 5.86
N SER A 660 -9.55 20.32 6.37
CA SER A 660 -8.53 19.60 5.59
C SER A 660 -8.01 18.33 6.29
N LEU A 661 -7.36 17.46 5.51
CA LEU A 661 -6.51 16.37 5.99
C LEU A 661 -5.05 16.77 5.85
N ASN A 662 -4.26 16.56 6.89
CA ASN A 662 -2.84 16.86 6.93
C ASN A 662 -2.02 15.56 6.88
N LEU A 663 -2.17 14.81 5.78
CA LEU A 663 -1.46 13.53 5.59
C LEU A 663 0.06 13.71 5.59
N ASP A 664 0.55 14.90 5.19
CA ASP A 664 1.95 15.28 5.30
C ASP A 664 2.44 15.26 6.76
N ASN A 665 1.59 15.58 7.74
CA ASN A 665 1.96 15.50 9.16
C ASN A 665 2.01 14.05 9.69
N TRP A 666 1.15 13.16 9.20
CA TRP A 666 1.25 11.71 9.44
C TRP A 666 2.56 11.16 8.86
N GLU A 667 2.81 11.39 7.57
CA GLU A 667 3.98 10.85 6.89
C GLU A 667 5.27 11.44 7.46
N ARG A 668 5.25 12.72 7.88
CA ARG A 668 6.33 13.34 8.66
C ARG A 668 6.71 12.57 9.90
N ARG A 669 5.73 12.16 10.71
CA ARG A 669 5.99 11.37 11.93
C ARG A 669 6.53 10.00 11.58
N ARG A 670 5.96 9.34 10.56
CA ARG A 670 6.42 8.03 10.08
C ARG A 670 7.88 8.08 9.62
N GLN A 671 8.24 9.08 8.81
CA GLN A 671 9.60 9.31 8.33
C GLN A 671 10.58 9.60 9.48
N LEU A 672 10.24 10.54 10.39
CA LEU A 672 11.09 10.86 11.55
C LEU A 672 11.26 9.67 12.51
N ILE A 673 10.31 8.75 12.59
CA ILE A 673 10.47 7.48 13.32
C ILE A 673 11.44 6.54 12.58
N ILE A 674 11.28 6.37 11.27
CA ILE A 674 12.12 5.47 10.44
C ILE A 674 13.58 5.94 10.37
N THR A 675 13.82 7.26 10.25
CA THR A 675 15.18 7.83 10.29
C THR A 675 15.78 7.91 11.69
N GLY A 676 15.08 7.39 12.71
CA GLY A 676 15.52 7.37 14.11
C GLY A 676 15.44 8.71 14.83
N GLN A 677 14.93 9.76 14.19
CA GLN A 677 14.82 11.13 14.74
C GLN A 677 13.70 11.32 15.77
N VAL A 678 12.94 10.27 16.12
CA VAL A 678 11.99 10.26 17.24
C VAL A 678 12.45 9.24 18.28
N ALA A 679 12.59 9.69 19.53
CA ALA A 679 13.04 8.82 20.61
C ALA A 679 11.95 7.89 21.16
N MET A 680 10.70 8.35 21.19
CA MET A 680 9.57 7.61 21.74
C MET A 680 8.27 7.92 20.99
N TRP A 681 7.37 6.96 20.83
CA TRP A 681 6.06 7.22 20.21
C TRP A 681 4.93 6.31 20.71
N THR A 682 3.66 6.76 20.60
CA THR A 682 2.53 5.81 20.69
C THR A 682 2.48 4.94 19.45
N THR A 683 2.21 3.64 19.63
CA THR A 683 1.86 2.72 18.55
C THR A 683 0.83 1.71 19.03
N ILE A 684 0.31 0.86 18.14
CA ILE A 684 -0.69 -0.15 18.48
C ILE A 684 -0.07 -1.54 18.71
N ALA A 685 -0.59 -2.27 19.69
CA ALA A 685 -0.01 -3.55 20.13
C ALA A 685 0.04 -4.62 19.02
N GLY A 686 1.26 -5.06 18.68
CA GLY A 686 1.49 -6.03 17.61
C GLY A 686 1.60 -5.42 16.21
N LEU A 687 1.80 -4.10 16.10
CA LEU A 687 2.34 -3.50 14.87
C LEU A 687 3.85 -3.70 14.80
N GLU A 688 4.31 -4.31 13.71
CA GLU A 688 5.73 -4.33 13.37
C GLU A 688 6.05 -3.11 12.49
N GLU A 689 7.05 -2.35 12.90
CA GLU A 689 7.47 -1.10 12.28
C GLU A 689 8.87 -1.34 11.70
N GLU A 690 9.03 -1.12 10.39
CA GLU A 690 10.29 -1.29 9.68
C GLU A 690 11.25 -0.13 10.03
N VAL A 691 12.11 -0.36 11.02
CA VAL A 691 13.13 0.60 11.49
C VAL A 691 14.49 -0.07 11.58
N SER A 692 15.56 0.72 11.42
CA SER A 692 16.95 0.24 11.38
C SER A 692 17.59 -0.05 12.75
N PHE A 693 16.91 0.31 13.84
CA PHE A 693 17.40 0.26 15.22
C PHE A 693 16.54 -0.63 16.13
N GLU A 694 17.05 -1.01 17.31
CA GLU A 694 16.32 -1.88 18.23
C GLU A 694 15.20 -1.11 18.96
N ARG A 695 13.96 -1.58 18.82
CA ARG A 695 12.78 -1.03 19.52
C ARG A 695 12.61 -1.67 20.90
N MET A 696 12.27 -0.86 21.91
CA MET A 696 11.78 -1.34 23.22
C MET A 696 10.33 -0.93 23.42
N LEU A 697 9.51 -1.82 23.99
CA LEU A 697 8.11 -1.53 24.29
C LEU A 697 7.92 -1.21 25.79
N MET A 698 6.95 -0.34 26.06
CA MET A 698 6.47 0.11 27.38
C MET A 698 4.93 0.21 27.39
N PRO A 699 4.28 -0.01 28.54
CA PRO A 699 2.82 0.12 28.63
C PRO A 699 2.42 1.60 28.66
N LEU A 700 1.23 1.93 28.15
CA LEU A 700 0.67 3.29 28.25
C LEU A 700 0.71 3.79 29.72
N PRO A 701 1.23 4.99 30.06
CA PRO A 701 1.40 5.47 31.44
C PRO A 701 0.15 5.36 32.34
N GLN A 702 0.35 5.23 33.66
CA GLN A 702 -0.73 4.79 34.57
C GLN A 702 -1.74 5.87 34.98
N ASP A 703 -1.38 7.13 34.84
CA ASP A 703 -2.16 8.33 35.19
C ASP A 703 -3.07 8.80 34.05
N ILE A 704 -2.99 8.14 32.90
CA ILE A 704 -3.87 8.36 31.74
C ILE A 704 -5.22 7.70 31.99
N ILE A 705 -6.25 8.53 32.21
CA ILE A 705 -7.61 8.09 32.58
C ILE A 705 -8.63 8.32 31.44
N ASP A 706 -8.37 9.25 30.53
CA ASP A 706 -9.32 9.70 29.49
C ASP A 706 -8.72 9.59 28.08
N PHE A 707 -8.28 8.38 27.74
CA PHE A 707 -7.67 8.09 26.44
C PHE A 707 -8.62 7.28 25.55
N ALA A 708 -8.32 7.23 24.26
CA ALA A 708 -9.08 6.43 23.30
C ALA A 708 -9.25 4.98 23.80
N PRO A 709 -10.46 4.39 23.69
CA PRO A 709 -10.67 2.98 24.01
C PRO A 709 -9.80 2.10 23.09
N PRO A 710 -9.41 0.89 23.52
CA PRO A 710 -8.53 0.04 22.74
C PRO A 710 -9.25 -0.41 21.46
N ILE A 711 -8.56 -0.43 20.32
CA ILE A 711 -9.15 -0.83 19.04
C ILE A 711 -9.64 -2.28 19.18
N SER A 712 -10.96 -2.44 19.29
CA SER A 712 -11.59 -3.70 19.68
C SER A 712 -12.43 -4.23 18.53
N THR A 713 -12.29 -5.51 18.26
CA THR A 713 -12.72 -6.11 16.98
C THR A 713 -13.40 -7.43 17.26
N GLY A 714 -14.28 -7.85 16.35
CA GLY A 714 -15.07 -9.05 16.52
C GLY A 714 -15.47 -9.69 15.20
N TYR A 715 -15.82 -10.97 15.31
CA TYR A 715 -16.26 -11.77 14.18
C TYR A 715 -17.79 -11.74 14.05
N TYR A 716 -18.25 -11.52 12.83
CA TYR A 716 -19.65 -11.38 12.45
C TYR A 716 -20.03 -12.39 11.36
N ILE A 717 -21.32 -12.73 11.28
CA ILE A 717 -21.89 -13.53 10.20
C ILE A 717 -22.95 -12.69 9.47
N SER A 718 -22.92 -12.69 8.14
CA SER A 718 -23.90 -11.96 7.34
C SER A 718 -25.26 -12.66 7.32
N LYS A 719 -26.32 -11.85 7.39
CA LYS A 719 -27.72 -12.28 7.28
C LYS A 719 -28.10 -12.78 5.89
N ARG A 720 -27.21 -12.65 4.88
CA ARG A 720 -27.40 -13.21 3.53
C ARG A 720 -27.40 -14.75 3.49
N LEU A 721 -26.93 -15.41 4.55
CA LEU A 721 -26.81 -16.86 4.62
C LEU A 721 -28.05 -17.54 5.21
N ASP A 722 -28.68 -18.40 4.42
CA ASP A 722 -29.73 -19.32 4.91
C ASP A 722 -29.17 -20.36 5.90
N ASN A 723 -27.87 -20.69 5.82
CA ASN A 723 -27.19 -21.60 6.73
C ASN A 723 -25.84 -21.00 7.21
N PRO A 724 -25.77 -20.46 8.45
CA PRO A 724 -24.55 -19.87 8.99
C PRO A 724 -23.56 -20.89 9.58
N THR A 725 -23.89 -22.19 9.61
CA THR A 725 -23.12 -23.21 10.36
C THR A 725 -21.67 -23.32 9.91
N ALA A 726 -21.41 -23.22 8.60
CA ALA A 726 -20.07 -23.28 8.04
C ALA A 726 -19.22 -22.08 8.49
N CYS A 727 -19.80 -20.87 8.47
CA CYS A 727 -19.18 -19.67 9.02
C CYS A 727 -18.93 -19.80 10.53
N TRP A 728 -19.88 -20.34 11.28
CA TRP A 728 -19.73 -20.56 12.72
C TRP A 728 -18.58 -21.50 13.07
N ALA A 729 -18.36 -22.55 12.27
CA ALA A 729 -17.21 -23.45 12.41
C ALA A 729 -15.87 -22.71 12.19
N TRP A 730 -15.77 -21.90 11.13
CA TRP A 730 -14.58 -21.07 10.85
C TRP A 730 -14.30 -20.05 11.98
N LEU A 731 -15.31 -19.33 12.45
CA LEU A 731 -15.14 -18.35 13.53
C LEU A 731 -14.85 -18.99 14.89
N SER A 732 -15.39 -20.20 15.15
CA SER A 732 -15.04 -21.01 16.33
C SER A 732 -13.59 -21.50 16.29
N PHE A 733 -13.08 -21.83 15.10
CA PHE A 733 -11.68 -22.18 14.87
C PHE A 733 -10.76 -20.98 15.05
N LEU A 734 -11.01 -19.86 14.35
CA LEU A 734 -10.21 -18.63 14.47
C LEU A 734 -10.11 -18.13 15.92
N SER A 735 -11.24 -18.03 16.62
CA SER A 735 -11.26 -17.56 18.02
C SER A 735 -10.63 -18.52 19.04
N ALA A 736 -10.08 -19.65 18.58
CA ALA A 736 -9.29 -20.58 19.39
C ALA A 736 -7.78 -20.59 19.05
N GLN A 737 -7.32 -19.88 18.02
CA GLN A 737 -5.89 -19.82 17.66
C GLN A 737 -5.18 -18.69 18.40
N GLU A 738 -3.99 -18.95 18.94
CA GLU A 738 -3.15 -17.93 19.57
C GLU A 738 -2.66 -16.85 18.59
N THR A 739 -2.51 -17.21 17.31
CA THR A 739 -1.93 -16.37 16.26
C THR A 739 -2.93 -15.85 15.23
N ALA A 740 -4.25 -15.95 15.48
CA ALA A 740 -5.24 -15.38 14.55
C ALA A 740 -5.21 -13.84 14.51
N VAL A 741 -4.97 -13.19 15.64
CA VAL A 741 -5.20 -11.75 15.87
C VAL A 741 -3.95 -11.02 16.35
N ILE A 742 -3.83 -9.72 16.10
CA ILE A 742 -2.81 -8.87 16.77
C ILE A 742 -3.33 -8.34 18.11
N GLY A 743 -2.50 -7.66 18.89
CA GLY A 743 -2.85 -7.20 20.25
C GLY A 743 -3.13 -8.36 21.21
N VAL A 744 -4.16 -8.20 22.04
CA VAL A 744 -4.59 -9.18 23.04
C VAL A 744 -5.81 -9.97 22.54
N PRO A 745 -5.75 -11.31 22.46
CA PRO A 745 -6.91 -12.14 22.14
C PRO A 745 -8.04 -11.97 23.15
N ALA A 746 -9.27 -11.71 22.68
CA ALA A 746 -10.39 -11.35 23.57
C ALA A 746 -10.93 -12.52 24.42
N ARG A 747 -10.58 -13.77 24.08
CA ARG A 747 -10.89 -14.95 24.88
C ARG A 747 -9.82 -15.12 25.95
N ALA A 748 -10.18 -14.96 27.22
CA ALA A 748 -9.22 -14.91 28.34
C ALA A 748 -8.27 -16.12 28.39
N SER A 749 -8.78 -17.33 28.13
CA SER A 749 -7.97 -18.57 28.11
C SER A 749 -6.86 -18.60 27.05
N ILE A 750 -6.91 -17.72 26.05
CA ILE A 750 -5.88 -17.59 25.00
C ILE A 750 -4.86 -16.50 25.41
N ALA A 751 -5.31 -15.35 25.92
CA ALA A 751 -4.43 -14.30 26.44
C ALA A 751 -3.65 -14.73 27.71
N GLU A 752 -4.22 -15.61 28.53
CA GLU A 752 -3.52 -16.24 29.66
C GLU A 752 -2.63 -17.42 29.25
N SER A 753 -2.67 -17.85 27.98
CA SER A 753 -1.93 -19.02 27.52
C SER A 753 -0.43 -18.76 27.41
N SER A 754 0.37 -19.77 27.78
CA SER A 754 1.82 -19.74 27.55
C SER A 754 2.20 -19.83 26.08
N ALA A 755 1.28 -20.27 25.20
CA ALA A 755 1.49 -20.31 23.76
C ALA A 755 1.46 -18.89 23.16
N TRP A 756 0.41 -18.11 23.42
CA TRP A 756 0.34 -16.69 23.01
C TRP A 756 1.47 -15.85 23.63
N GLN A 757 1.73 -16.01 24.93
CA GLN A 757 2.82 -15.32 25.61
C GLN A 757 4.22 -15.69 25.08
N ASN A 758 4.39 -16.87 24.46
CA ASN A 758 5.63 -17.22 23.78
C ASN A 758 5.65 -16.73 22.32
N SER A 759 4.49 -16.54 21.66
CA SER A 759 4.44 -16.09 20.26
C SER A 759 4.58 -14.57 20.10
N VAL A 760 4.10 -13.77 21.05
CA VAL A 760 4.30 -12.30 21.04
C VAL A 760 5.48 -11.82 21.90
N GLY A 761 6.06 -12.72 22.71
CA GLY A 761 7.04 -12.36 23.75
C GLY A 761 6.39 -12.10 25.11
N ARG A 762 7.06 -12.48 26.20
CA ARG A 762 6.46 -12.50 27.55
C ARG A 762 6.41 -11.14 28.22
N ARG A 763 7.36 -10.25 27.91
CA ARG A 763 7.36 -8.86 28.40
C ARG A 763 6.32 -8.07 27.63
N GLU A 764 6.21 -8.35 26.35
CA GLU A 764 5.36 -7.73 25.33
C GLU A 764 3.90 -8.06 25.61
N ALA A 765 3.59 -9.35 25.86
CA ALA A 765 2.28 -9.81 26.35
C ALA A 765 1.85 -9.10 27.65
N ALA A 766 2.77 -8.90 28.60
CA ALA A 766 2.50 -8.18 29.85
C ALA A 766 2.29 -6.67 29.63
N ILE A 767 3.01 -6.06 28.69
CA ILE A 767 2.82 -4.66 28.27
C ILE A 767 1.45 -4.46 27.60
N TYR A 768 1.07 -5.37 26.70
CA TYR A 768 -0.24 -5.32 26.02
C TYR A 768 -1.37 -5.46 27.04
N THR A 769 -1.33 -6.48 27.92
CA THR A 769 -2.37 -6.67 28.94
C THR A 769 -2.42 -5.53 29.98
N THR A 770 -1.29 -4.93 30.35
CA THR A 770 -1.25 -3.74 31.24
C THR A 770 -1.90 -2.52 30.60
N SER A 771 -1.62 -2.26 29.31
CA SER A 771 -2.16 -1.11 28.59
C SER A 771 -3.65 -1.28 28.27
N LEU A 772 -4.06 -2.51 27.91
CA LEU A 772 -5.47 -2.87 27.76
C LEU A 772 -6.25 -2.65 29.06
N ALA A 773 -5.71 -3.06 30.21
CA ALA A 773 -6.34 -2.83 31.51
C ALA A 773 -6.45 -1.34 31.87
N ARG A 774 -5.62 -0.45 31.28
CA ARG A 774 -5.75 1.01 31.43
C ARG A 774 -6.87 1.55 30.54
N GLN A 775 -6.83 1.28 29.23
CA GLN A 775 -7.83 1.79 28.29
C GLN A 775 -9.25 1.23 28.51
N LEU A 776 -9.40 0.01 29.05
CA LEU A 776 -10.72 -0.54 29.44
C LEU A 776 -11.37 0.18 30.64
N ASN A 777 -10.62 1.00 31.38
CA ASN A 777 -11.17 1.88 32.42
C ASN A 777 -11.49 3.30 31.90
N SER A 778 -11.29 3.58 30.61
CA SER A 778 -11.65 4.86 29.99
C SER A 778 -13.17 5.09 30.08
N PRO A 779 -13.65 6.30 30.43
CA PRO A 779 -15.07 6.62 30.43
C PRO A 779 -15.63 6.86 29.02
N LEU A 780 -14.77 6.93 28.00
CA LEU A 780 -15.15 7.18 26.61
C LEU A 780 -15.75 5.92 25.95
N THR A 781 -16.96 6.04 25.44
CA THR A 781 -17.63 5.03 24.60
C THR A 781 -17.62 5.45 23.13
N LEU A 782 -17.84 4.50 22.21
CA LEU A 782 -17.94 4.79 20.77
C LEU A 782 -19.01 5.86 20.45
N ASP A 783 -20.15 5.82 21.13
CA ASP A 783 -21.21 6.83 20.96
C ASP A 783 -20.75 8.22 21.44
N THR A 784 -19.95 8.31 22.51
CA THR A 784 -19.38 9.60 22.94
C THR A 784 -18.30 10.12 21.98
N LEU A 785 -17.48 9.25 21.38
CA LEU A 785 -16.47 9.66 20.38
C LEU A 785 -17.12 10.29 19.14
N LEU A 786 -18.24 9.70 18.67
CA LEU A 786 -19.03 10.26 17.57
C LEU A 786 -19.62 11.64 17.94
N LEU A 787 -20.10 11.81 19.17
CA LEU A 787 -20.61 13.09 19.69
C LEU A 787 -19.51 14.15 19.88
N THR A 788 -18.26 13.74 20.12
CA THR A 788 -17.12 14.67 20.24
C THR A 788 -16.34 14.88 18.94
N THR A 789 -16.68 14.18 17.84
CA THR A 789 -15.89 14.25 16.59
C THR A 789 -15.69 15.68 16.07
N PRO A 790 -16.72 16.56 15.98
CA PRO A 790 -16.51 17.94 15.54
C PRO A 790 -15.68 18.78 16.51
N LEU A 791 -15.79 18.49 17.82
CA LEU A 791 -15.00 19.16 18.87
C LEU A 791 -13.52 18.79 18.78
N GLN A 792 -13.22 17.53 18.43
CA GLN A 792 -11.86 17.05 18.18
C GLN A 792 -11.27 17.68 16.90
N SER A 793 -12.06 17.82 15.84
CA SER A 793 -11.62 18.52 14.62
C SER A 793 -11.24 19.98 14.91
N TRP A 794 -12.09 20.74 15.59
CA TRP A 794 -11.77 22.13 15.98
C TRP A 794 -10.62 22.23 16.98
N TRP A 795 -10.43 21.24 17.85
CA TRP A 795 -9.25 21.16 18.70
C TRP A 795 -7.97 20.95 17.89
N ASN A 796 -7.99 20.08 16.90
CA ASN A 796 -6.86 19.82 16.02
C ASN A 796 -6.52 21.06 15.16
N ASP A 797 -7.52 21.82 14.69
CA ASP A 797 -7.30 23.11 14.00
C ASP A 797 -6.58 24.11 14.91
N VAL A 798 -7.05 24.28 16.16
CA VAL A 798 -6.41 25.16 17.16
C VAL A 798 -4.96 24.75 17.39
N LEU A 799 -4.68 23.44 17.49
CA LEU A 799 -3.32 22.94 17.64
C LEU A 799 -2.46 23.23 16.41
N ALA A 800 -2.97 22.97 15.21
CA ALA A 800 -2.27 23.25 13.95
C ALA A 800 -1.86 24.72 13.84
N GLU A 801 -2.79 25.65 14.09
CA GLU A 801 -2.52 27.09 14.06
C GLU A 801 -1.63 27.54 15.24
N ALA A 802 -1.78 26.97 16.43
CA ALA A 802 -0.93 27.29 17.59
C ALA A 802 0.54 26.86 17.38
N PHE A 803 0.76 25.65 16.84
CA PHE A 803 2.11 25.18 16.48
C PHE A 803 2.72 25.96 15.30
N ALA A 804 1.88 26.55 14.44
CA ALA A 804 2.31 27.52 13.41
C ALA A 804 2.58 28.94 13.95
N GLY A 805 2.46 29.18 15.28
CA GLY A 805 2.73 30.46 15.92
C GLY A 805 1.52 31.42 16.01
N GLY A 806 0.30 30.90 15.86
CA GLY A 806 -0.95 31.65 15.99
C GLY A 806 -1.27 32.11 17.42
N ASP A 807 -2.23 33.02 17.56
CA ASP A 807 -2.70 33.51 18.87
C ASP A 807 -3.56 32.44 19.57
N VAL A 808 -2.91 31.63 20.41
CA VAL A 808 -3.52 30.59 21.26
C VAL A 808 -4.80 31.06 21.96
N VAL A 809 -4.86 32.31 22.43
CA VAL A 809 -6.03 32.84 23.15
C VAL A 809 -7.17 33.14 22.18
N GLY A 810 -6.89 33.70 21.01
CA GLY A 810 -7.87 33.93 19.95
C GLY A 810 -8.43 32.63 19.37
N LEU A 811 -7.55 31.66 19.10
CA LEU A 811 -7.88 30.34 18.58
C LEU A 811 -8.82 29.58 19.53
N LEU A 812 -8.49 29.54 20.83
CA LEU A 812 -9.32 28.88 21.83
C LEU A 812 -10.67 29.58 22.07
N GLN A 813 -10.74 30.91 21.92
CA GLN A 813 -12.02 31.64 21.97
C GLN A 813 -12.91 31.32 20.76
N GLU A 814 -12.35 31.14 19.57
CA GLU A 814 -13.13 30.74 18.38
C GLU A 814 -13.57 29.28 18.45
N ALA A 815 -12.73 28.36 18.95
CA ALA A 815 -13.14 26.98 19.23
C ALA A 815 -14.24 26.91 20.30
N GLN A 816 -14.15 27.71 21.37
CA GLN A 816 -15.24 27.85 22.35
C GLN A 816 -16.52 28.40 21.69
N ARG A 817 -16.42 29.33 20.74
CA ARG A 817 -17.56 29.88 19.99
C ARG A 817 -18.22 28.82 19.10
N LYS A 818 -17.45 28.13 18.25
CA LYS A 818 -17.93 27.02 17.40
C LYS A 818 -18.58 25.94 18.29
N GLY A 819 -17.83 25.46 19.28
CA GLY A 819 -18.30 24.47 20.27
C GLY A 819 -19.60 24.87 20.97
N THR A 820 -19.76 26.14 21.38
CA THR A 820 -20.97 26.60 22.11
C THR A 820 -22.24 26.48 21.27
N VAL A 821 -22.16 26.77 19.97
CA VAL A 821 -23.30 26.59 19.05
C VAL A 821 -23.61 25.09 18.90
N TYR A 822 -22.57 24.27 18.68
CA TYR A 822 -22.71 22.81 18.57
C TYR A 822 -23.36 22.19 19.81
N ALA A 823 -22.84 22.50 21.00
CA ALA A 823 -23.36 22.01 22.28
C ALA A 823 -24.82 22.44 22.51
N VAL A 824 -25.20 23.68 22.15
CA VAL A 824 -26.59 24.13 22.24
C VAL A 824 -27.49 23.34 21.27
N CYS A 825 -27.02 22.99 20.08
CA CYS A 825 -27.76 22.17 19.13
C CYS A 825 -27.94 20.73 19.64
N VAL A 826 -26.86 20.00 19.94
CA VAL A 826 -26.92 18.59 20.37
C VAL A 826 -27.60 18.40 21.72
N ASN A 827 -27.37 19.28 22.71
CA ASN A 827 -27.99 19.16 24.03
C ASN A 827 -29.51 19.42 24.03
N ASN A 828 -30.08 19.95 22.94
CA ASN A 828 -31.52 20.13 22.75
C ASN A 828 -32.14 19.13 21.74
N ALA A 829 -31.34 18.24 21.16
CA ALA A 829 -31.82 17.26 20.19
C ALA A 829 -32.69 16.16 20.85
N VAL A 830 -33.78 15.77 20.18
CA VAL A 830 -34.69 14.70 20.66
C VAL A 830 -34.15 13.30 20.34
N LEU A 831 -33.29 13.21 19.33
CA LEU A 831 -32.52 12.03 18.95
C LEU A 831 -31.12 12.50 18.55
N LEU A 832 -30.09 11.82 19.01
CA LEU A 832 -28.72 12.01 18.56
C LEU A 832 -28.37 10.88 17.59
N ASP A 833 -28.26 11.24 16.32
CA ASP A 833 -27.78 10.39 15.24
C ASP A 833 -26.75 11.17 14.39
N ARG A 834 -26.13 10.49 13.43
CA ARG A 834 -25.03 11.09 12.65
C ARG A 834 -25.47 12.28 11.80
N GLU A 835 -26.69 12.25 11.27
CA GLU A 835 -27.25 13.34 10.45
C GLU A 835 -27.50 14.59 11.31
N MET A 836 -28.07 14.41 12.50
CA MET A 836 -28.23 15.47 13.49
C MET A 836 -26.89 16.06 13.95
N MET A 837 -25.89 15.23 14.25
CA MET A 837 -24.57 15.70 14.70
C MET A 837 -23.83 16.46 13.61
N THR A 838 -23.85 16.02 12.35
CA THR A 838 -23.28 16.77 11.22
C THR A 838 -24.04 18.08 10.97
N ALA A 839 -25.37 18.10 11.06
CA ALA A 839 -26.15 19.33 10.92
C ALA A 839 -25.82 20.36 12.04
N CYS A 840 -25.65 19.91 13.28
CA CYS A 840 -25.21 20.76 14.39
C CYS A 840 -23.77 21.29 14.19
N ALA A 841 -22.88 20.53 13.53
CA ALA A 841 -21.53 20.99 13.19
C ALA A 841 -21.58 22.09 12.13
N TRP A 842 -22.38 21.94 11.08
CA TRP A 842 -22.59 22.98 10.06
C TRP A 842 -23.30 24.24 10.58
N GLU A 843 -24.13 24.15 11.62
CA GLU A 843 -24.70 25.35 12.29
C GLU A 843 -23.62 26.14 13.07
N ALA A 844 -22.68 25.43 13.71
CA ALA A 844 -21.56 26.03 14.43
C ALA A 844 -20.49 26.62 13.51
N ASP A 845 -20.26 25.94 12.40
CA ASP A 845 -19.15 26.13 11.47
C ASP A 845 -19.56 25.73 10.03
N PRO A 846 -19.99 26.70 9.20
CA PRO A 846 -20.46 26.42 7.84
C PRO A 846 -19.41 25.89 6.86
N GLU A 847 -18.13 25.86 7.24
CA GLU A 847 -17.03 25.33 6.42
C GLU A 847 -16.54 23.96 6.93
N TYR A 848 -17.14 23.42 8.01
CA TYR A 848 -16.86 22.09 8.54
C TYR A 848 -17.14 20.99 7.51
N LYS A 849 -16.18 20.07 7.34
CA LYS A 849 -16.30 18.87 6.50
C LYS A 849 -16.24 17.61 7.36
N THR A 850 -17.04 16.61 7.00
CA THR A 850 -16.92 15.27 7.56
C THR A 850 -15.67 14.55 7.03
N PHE A 851 -15.19 13.53 7.75
CA PHE A 851 -14.08 12.69 7.30
C PHE A 851 -14.33 12.09 5.91
N GLU A 852 -15.55 11.67 5.59
CA GLU A 852 -15.88 11.15 4.26
C GLU A 852 -15.84 12.21 3.15
N GLU A 853 -16.20 13.46 3.42
CA GLU A 853 -16.07 14.56 2.45
C GLU A 853 -14.60 14.92 2.23
N LEU A 854 -13.82 14.97 3.32
CA LEU A 854 -12.38 15.17 3.31
C LEU A 854 -11.63 14.08 2.54
N ALA A 855 -11.97 12.80 2.74
CA ALA A 855 -11.37 11.68 2.02
C ALA A 855 -11.74 11.69 0.52
N GLN A 856 -12.96 12.11 0.16
CA GLN A 856 -13.38 12.26 -1.23
C GLN A 856 -12.58 13.32 -1.99
N GLU A 857 -12.17 14.40 -1.32
CA GLU A 857 -11.32 15.44 -1.94
C GLU A 857 -9.89 14.97 -2.25
N LEU A 858 -9.41 13.87 -1.63
CA LEU A 858 -8.09 13.29 -1.88
C LEU A 858 -8.05 12.15 -2.92
N GLY A 859 -9.19 11.73 -3.46
CA GLY A 859 -9.25 10.82 -4.63
C GLY A 859 -9.75 9.39 -4.39
N GLY A 860 -9.83 8.94 -3.13
CA GLY A 860 -10.49 7.67 -2.73
C GLY A 860 -9.56 6.50 -2.39
#